data_AF-D3MQ00-F1
#
_entry.id   AF-D3MQ00-F1
#
_cell.length_a   1.000
_cell.length_b   1.000
_cell.length_c   1.000
_cell.angle_alpha   90.00
_cell.angle_beta   90.00
_cell.angle_gamma   90.00
#
_symmetry.space_group_name_H-M   'P 1'
#
loop_
_entity.id
_entity.type
_entity.pdbx_description
1 polymer ?
#
loop_
_entity_poly.entity_id
_entity_poly.type
_entity_poly.pdbx_seq_one_letter_code
_entity_poly.pdbx_strand_id
1 'polypeptide(L)'
;MVYNRNKKLRKDNKFKKAVLCFLTGIMLAGPIGHSGVRAYDGPETSSLNDVDIIYGSDDNGGDNVNGESVNIPKPVKTQDGHTMDITTFDFRGTRLRSFVKQSGFGTYTSASSKYDPRSLGYMTPVRDQQSLGICWTFAGNATLESYLKKSGLGDYDLSEEHMRWWGKGGLYNWNIGDTEGSTNETSVGYFTSWMGPKLEADIPYNGRMTTEQGAKKPYNYDSAKMLDYRVTDVVNVATDEVSVKNAILKYGAVMSGYYDDKRYMSLDKNAFYCDDKKGQTHAITIVGWDNDYPRDKFTGLARPNSNGAWLVKNSWGNYNSEGGYMWISYEDKNILSYSDNYAISNVKKDQGQKIYQHEYSMSSNLRDDKALTVANAFNFEAGEVLQGVMFATDSQGANYEIYYIPYVSNSYDYSKKLLLKSGRVDHSGYTTVDINNHRLNGKGAIGIRIDNTQAGQKSTINIEKDVVGYKMYKSSSNPGESFVLINDSLVDMKKIGGLESTNPVIKAITSKNKVSGENIIAGSNRYKTAVEVSKKGWTNSENVVLVNSKSMPDALTATSLASLKSAPILITDKNKLNPDIENEINRLAAKNIIVVGGDSSVSMKISEYLSKRGMKVERIAGRNRYETSENIAKEVARLSKSKDTSVNSVALVNGRRGLADAISFSPISGEKNIPIILVGNNMKANIPTEIGQIEKTYIIGGSGSLSEGLEKSSKNPLRLSGNNRNNTNASIIDYFYKNRNSEFAFVAKDGIPREDSLIDGLAVGAYAAKTKSPIVLAHSKLKKQQRDAISAMKIGKVYQVGIGNNEVASLELINMILDTK
;
A
#
# COMPACT_ATOMS: atom_id res chain seq x y z
N MET A 1 -46.32 18.92 20.07
CA MET A 1 -46.10 20.38 19.90
C MET A 1 -45.01 20.54 18.85
N VAL A 2 -45.23 20.86 17.58
CA VAL A 2 -46.42 21.35 16.84
C VAL A 2 -46.91 22.74 17.24
N TYR A 3 -46.58 23.73 16.40
CA TYR A 3 -47.42 24.88 16.02
C TYR A 3 -47.07 25.21 14.55
N ASN A 4 -47.99 25.06 13.58
CA ASN A 4 -48.93 26.11 13.10
C ASN A 4 -48.19 27.35 12.55
N ARG A 5 -48.24 27.75 11.26
CA ARG A 5 -49.36 28.05 10.32
C ARG A 5 -48.75 28.46 8.94
N ASN A 6 -49.42 28.77 7.81
CA ASN A 6 -50.83 28.85 7.40
C ASN A 6 -51.02 28.78 5.85
N LYS A 7 -52.12 28.15 5.40
CA LYS A 7 -53.09 28.59 4.35
C LYS A 7 -52.67 29.33 3.03
N LYS A 8 -52.91 28.61 1.91
CA LYS A 8 -53.92 28.85 0.83
C LYS A 8 -53.66 29.84 -0.35
N LEU A 9 -54.23 29.47 -1.52
CA LEU A 9 -54.57 30.27 -2.73
C LEU A 9 -53.36 30.75 -3.58
N ARG A 10 -53.34 30.79 -4.92
CA ARG A 10 -54.29 30.67 -6.09
C ARG A 10 -53.53 29.94 -7.25
N LYS A 11 -54.01 29.64 -8.47
CA LYS A 11 -55.24 29.86 -9.28
C LYS A 11 -55.38 28.74 -10.33
N ASP A 12 -56.58 28.53 -10.90
CA ASP A 12 -56.83 27.66 -12.08
C ASP A 12 -56.48 28.34 -13.43
N ASN A 13 -56.27 27.54 -14.50
CA ASN A 13 -57.16 27.49 -15.68
C ASN A 13 -56.69 26.52 -16.80
N LYS A 14 -57.56 25.57 -17.19
CA LYS A 14 -57.96 25.18 -18.58
C LYS A 14 -56.92 24.62 -19.60
N PHE A 15 -57.28 23.97 -20.72
CA PHE A 15 -58.35 23.00 -21.12
C PHE A 15 -58.25 22.79 -22.66
N LYS A 16 -58.34 21.53 -23.16
CA LYS A 16 -58.99 21.05 -24.43
C LYS A 16 -58.17 20.12 -25.36
N LYS A 17 -58.94 19.33 -26.14
CA LYS A 17 -58.54 18.34 -27.17
C LYS A 17 -58.81 18.85 -28.60
N ALA A 18 -58.00 18.38 -29.57
CA ALA A 18 -58.34 18.06 -30.98
C ALA A 18 -57.25 17.06 -31.52
N VAL A 19 -57.43 16.01 -32.34
CA VAL A 19 -58.54 15.35 -33.08
C VAL A 19 -58.66 15.66 -34.60
N LEU A 20 -58.68 14.59 -35.42
CA LEU A 20 -58.86 14.48 -36.89
C LEU A 20 -57.67 14.99 -37.77
N CYS A 21 -57.37 14.47 -38.97
CA CYS A 21 -57.86 13.33 -39.80
C CYS A 21 -56.66 12.87 -40.73
N PHE A 22 -56.56 11.69 -41.38
CA PHE A 22 -57.39 11.11 -42.48
C PHE A 22 -57.11 9.60 -42.73
N LEU A 23 -57.89 8.95 -43.63
CA LEU A 23 -57.89 7.52 -44.03
C LEU A 23 -57.89 7.38 -45.59
N THR A 24 -57.87 6.23 -46.32
CA THR A 24 -58.10 4.78 -46.06
C THR A 24 -57.51 3.89 -47.20
N GLY A 25 -57.30 2.57 -47.00
CA GLY A 25 -57.06 1.55 -48.06
C GLY A 25 -56.22 0.33 -47.58
N ILE A 26 -56.62 -0.96 -47.51
CA ILE A 26 -57.71 -1.83 -48.05
C ILE A 26 -57.51 -2.24 -49.54
N MET A 27 -57.56 -3.52 -49.99
CA MET A 27 -57.44 -4.89 -49.40
C MET A 27 -57.42 -5.96 -50.56
N LEU A 28 -57.18 -7.26 -50.29
CA LEU A 28 -57.45 -8.47 -51.14
C LEU A 28 -56.48 -8.73 -52.34
N ALA A 29 -56.24 -9.94 -52.88
CA ALA A 29 -56.37 -11.36 -52.43
C ALA A 29 -55.52 -12.30 -53.35
N GLY A 30 -55.33 -13.60 -53.01
CA GLY A 30 -54.61 -14.63 -53.82
C GLY A 30 -55.52 -15.45 -54.77
N PRO A 31 -55.24 -16.73 -55.14
CA PRO A 31 -54.14 -17.65 -54.72
C PRO A 31 -53.57 -18.59 -55.85
N ILE A 32 -52.88 -19.70 -55.47
CA ILE A 32 -52.44 -20.89 -56.29
C ILE A 32 -51.16 -20.66 -57.16
N GLY A 33 -50.14 -21.55 -57.21
CA GLY A 33 -49.88 -22.81 -56.47
C GLY A 33 -48.68 -23.63 -57.02
N HIS A 34 -48.40 -24.80 -56.41
CA HIS A 34 -47.43 -25.87 -56.78
C HIS A 34 -45.90 -25.73 -56.50
N SER A 35 -45.47 -26.40 -55.42
CA SER A 35 -44.33 -27.32 -55.28
C SER A 35 -42.92 -26.98 -55.85
N GLY A 36 -41.96 -26.81 -54.93
CA GLY A 36 -40.52 -26.99 -55.19
C GLY A 36 -39.72 -26.99 -53.88
N VAL A 37 -38.93 -28.04 -53.59
CA VAL A 37 -38.12 -28.15 -52.36
C VAL A 37 -36.69 -27.68 -52.61
N ARG A 38 -36.19 -26.73 -51.83
CA ARG A 38 -34.75 -26.49 -51.59
C ARG A 38 -34.49 -25.69 -50.31
N ALA A 39 -33.20 -25.57 -49.98
CA ALA A 39 -32.59 -25.17 -48.72
C ALA A 39 -33.23 -23.99 -47.95
N TYR A 40 -33.07 -24.03 -46.62
CA TYR A 40 -33.20 -22.86 -45.75
C TYR A 40 -31.97 -21.97 -45.91
N ASP A 41 -32.16 -20.76 -46.44
CA ASP A 41 -31.18 -19.68 -46.29
C ASP A 41 -31.31 -19.01 -44.90
N GLY A 42 -30.18 -18.59 -44.34
CA GLY A 42 -30.13 -17.77 -43.13
C GLY A 42 -30.43 -16.30 -43.45
N PRO A 43 -30.90 -15.50 -42.47
CA PRO A 43 -31.32 -14.12 -42.73
C PRO A 43 -30.17 -13.22 -43.17
N GLU A 44 -30.50 -12.29 -44.07
CA GLU A 44 -29.57 -11.31 -44.64
C GLU A 44 -28.92 -10.44 -43.56
N THR A 45 -27.59 -10.31 -43.60
CA THR A 45 -26.88 -9.36 -42.74
C THR A 45 -27.10 -7.94 -43.26
N SER A 46 -28.07 -7.23 -42.68
CA SER A 46 -28.28 -5.81 -42.95
C SER A 46 -27.00 -5.02 -42.63
N SER A 47 -26.39 -4.41 -43.65
CA SER A 47 -25.21 -3.55 -43.49
C SER A 47 -25.55 -2.35 -42.61
N LEU A 48 -24.99 -2.32 -41.40
CA LEU A 48 -24.95 -1.11 -40.57
C LEU A 48 -23.67 -0.36 -40.91
N ASN A 49 -23.83 0.94 -41.20
CA ASN A 49 -22.77 1.78 -41.75
C ASN A 49 -21.62 2.03 -40.77
N ASP A 50 -20.50 2.44 -41.36
CA ASP A 50 -19.22 2.68 -40.70
C ASP A 50 -19.32 3.64 -39.52
N VAL A 51 -18.58 3.31 -38.45
CA VAL A 51 -18.20 4.25 -37.39
C VAL A 51 -16.69 4.14 -37.25
N ASP A 52 -15.97 4.88 -38.09
CA ASP A 52 -14.51 4.96 -38.07
C ASP A 52 -14.04 5.60 -36.75
N ILE A 53 -13.62 4.77 -35.79
CA ILE A 53 -12.98 5.26 -34.55
C ILE A 53 -11.51 5.57 -34.87
N ILE A 54 -11.28 6.72 -35.49
CA ILE A 54 -9.93 7.22 -35.83
C ILE A 54 -9.22 7.67 -34.54
N TYR A 55 -8.47 6.78 -33.92
CA TYR A 55 -7.42 7.15 -32.96
C TYR A 55 -6.29 7.84 -33.72
N GLY A 56 -6.22 9.16 -33.63
CA GLY A 56 -5.23 9.97 -34.34
C GLY A 56 -3.81 9.76 -33.81
N SER A 57 -2.89 9.39 -34.70
CA SER A 57 -1.46 9.26 -34.42
C SER A 57 -0.65 9.97 -35.50
N ASP A 58 -0.47 11.29 -35.38
CA ASP A 58 0.42 12.05 -36.26
C ASP A 58 1.13 13.18 -35.50
N ASP A 59 2.46 13.08 -35.43
CA ASP A 59 3.36 14.18 -35.12
C ASP A 59 4.11 14.51 -36.43
N ASN A 60 3.86 15.71 -36.98
CA ASN A 60 4.40 16.30 -38.23
C ASN A 60 3.71 15.91 -39.56
N GLY A 61 3.31 16.94 -40.31
CA GLY A 61 2.89 16.86 -41.72
C GLY A 61 1.39 16.64 -41.88
N GLY A 62 0.68 17.64 -42.41
CA GLY A 62 -0.76 17.54 -42.65
C GLY A 62 -1.08 17.23 -44.11
N ASP A 63 -2.18 16.51 -44.34
CA ASP A 63 -3.19 16.97 -45.29
C ASP A 63 -4.59 16.53 -44.82
N ASN A 64 -5.60 17.39 -45.02
CA ASN A 64 -6.97 17.10 -44.57
C ASN A 64 -7.71 16.24 -45.60
N VAL A 65 -8.26 15.11 -45.17
CA VAL A 65 -9.21 14.32 -45.96
C VAL A 65 -10.46 14.02 -45.10
N ASN A 66 -11.64 14.27 -45.66
CA ASN A 66 -12.96 13.91 -45.13
C ASN A 66 -13.42 14.51 -43.78
N GLY A 67 -13.43 15.84 -43.70
CA GLY A 67 -14.65 16.62 -43.38
C GLY A 67 -15.26 16.61 -41.96
N GLU A 68 -15.09 15.56 -41.15
CA GLU A 68 -15.60 15.53 -39.77
C GLU A 68 -14.55 16.04 -38.76
N SER A 69 -14.97 16.98 -37.91
CA SER A 69 -14.07 17.60 -36.93
C SER A 69 -13.79 16.65 -35.76
N VAL A 70 -12.64 15.98 -35.78
CA VAL A 70 -12.12 15.20 -34.65
C VAL A 70 -12.16 16.06 -33.37
N ASN A 71 -12.98 15.63 -32.41
CA ASN A 71 -13.37 16.48 -31.28
C ASN A 71 -12.34 16.40 -30.14
N ILE A 72 -11.15 16.97 -30.39
CA ILE A 72 -10.01 17.01 -29.47
C ILE A 72 -10.44 17.56 -28.10
N PRO A 73 -10.06 16.90 -26.98
CA PRO A 73 -10.35 17.41 -25.63
C PRO A 73 -9.86 18.84 -25.46
N LYS A 74 -10.76 19.75 -25.08
CA LYS A 74 -10.41 21.16 -24.86
C LYS A 74 -9.46 21.30 -23.67
N PRO A 75 -8.35 22.07 -23.79
CA PRO A 75 -7.44 22.32 -22.68
C PRO A 75 -8.15 22.92 -21.46
N VAL A 76 -7.79 22.42 -20.29
CA VAL A 76 -8.31 22.86 -18.98
C VAL A 76 -7.66 24.18 -18.61
N LYS A 77 -8.48 25.25 -18.53
CA LYS A 77 -8.01 26.56 -18.07
C LYS A 77 -8.32 26.77 -16.60
N THR A 78 -7.30 27.12 -15.83
CA THR A 78 -7.40 27.39 -14.40
C THR A 78 -7.71 28.87 -14.14
N GLN A 79 -8.14 29.20 -12.91
CA GLN A 79 -8.68 30.55 -12.58
C GLN A 79 -7.63 31.68 -12.68
N ASP A 80 -6.35 31.33 -12.67
CA ASP A 80 -5.18 32.20 -12.86
C ASP A 80 -4.73 32.31 -14.33
N GLY A 81 -5.43 31.64 -15.27
CA GLY A 81 -5.11 31.65 -16.70
C GLY A 81 -4.07 30.63 -17.15
N HIS A 82 -3.50 29.83 -16.24
CA HIS A 82 -2.69 28.67 -16.62
C HIS A 82 -3.55 27.62 -17.36
N THR A 83 -2.91 26.76 -18.15
CA THR A 83 -3.58 25.79 -19.03
C THR A 83 -2.90 24.43 -18.93
N MET A 84 -3.70 23.37 -18.77
CA MET A 84 -3.29 21.97 -18.79
C MET A 84 -4.01 21.24 -19.94
N ASP A 85 -3.36 20.26 -20.56
CA ASP A 85 -3.93 19.51 -21.68
C ASP A 85 -4.50 18.15 -21.25
N ILE A 86 -5.42 17.61 -22.05
CA ILE A 86 -5.97 16.26 -21.89
C ILE A 86 -5.80 15.48 -23.19
N THR A 87 -5.34 14.23 -23.11
CA THR A 87 -5.44 13.25 -24.20
C THR A 87 -6.21 12.00 -23.75
N THR A 88 -6.86 11.32 -24.69
CA THR A 88 -7.82 10.22 -24.44
C THR A 88 -7.35 8.96 -25.17
N PHE A 89 -7.08 7.87 -24.44
CA PHE A 89 -6.48 6.63 -24.98
C PHE A 89 -5.17 6.81 -25.81
N ASP A 90 -4.50 7.96 -25.67
CA ASP A 90 -3.14 8.23 -26.13
C ASP A 90 -2.18 8.23 -24.93
N PHE A 91 -1.38 7.17 -24.85
CA PHE A 91 -0.36 6.98 -23.83
C PHE A 91 1.00 6.75 -24.49
N ARG A 92 2.05 7.42 -24.00
CA ARG A 92 3.41 7.12 -24.44
C ARG A 92 3.82 5.73 -23.95
N GLY A 93 3.90 4.77 -24.86
CA GLY A 93 4.32 3.41 -24.54
C GLY A 93 5.75 3.32 -23.99
N THR A 94 5.97 2.41 -23.04
CA THR A 94 7.28 2.14 -22.42
C THR A 94 8.24 1.57 -23.44
N ARG A 95 9.35 2.27 -23.71
CA ARG A 95 10.44 1.72 -24.54
C ARG A 95 11.35 0.85 -23.69
N LEU A 96 11.30 -0.46 -23.88
CA LEU A 96 12.03 -1.46 -23.09
C LEU A 96 13.35 -1.83 -23.78
N ARG A 97 14.47 -1.38 -23.21
CA ARG A 97 15.83 -1.64 -23.72
C ARG A 97 16.40 -2.96 -23.16
N SER A 98 17.20 -3.62 -23.99
CA SER A 98 18.17 -4.68 -23.67
C SER A 98 17.85 -5.59 -22.47
N PHE A 99 16.97 -6.58 -22.66
CA PHE A 99 16.78 -7.65 -21.67
C PHE A 99 17.46 -8.98 -22.11
N VAL A 100 17.98 -9.73 -21.13
CA VAL A 100 18.63 -11.03 -21.33
C VAL A 100 17.96 -12.07 -20.45
N LYS A 101 17.31 -13.06 -21.07
CA LYS A 101 16.69 -14.20 -20.38
C LYS A 101 17.64 -15.40 -20.44
N GLN A 102 18.18 -15.81 -19.30
CA GLN A 102 18.79 -17.15 -19.17
C GLN A 102 17.70 -18.20 -18.88
N SER A 103 17.89 -19.42 -19.37
CA SER A 103 16.98 -20.55 -19.16
C SER A 103 17.74 -21.88 -19.33
N GLY A 104 17.13 -22.99 -18.89
CA GLY A 104 17.68 -24.34 -19.10
C GLY A 104 17.82 -24.76 -20.58
N PHE A 105 17.24 -23.99 -21.50
CA PHE A 105 17.30 -24.20 -22.95
C PHE A 105 18.20 -23.18 -23.68
N GLY A 106 18.90 -22.31 -22.93
CA GLY A 106 19.82 -21.30 -23.47
C GLY A 106 19.47 -19.86 -23.09
N THR A 107 20.18 -18.92 -23.74
CA THR A 107 20.07 -17.48 -23.50
C THR A 107 19.31 -16.80 -24.64
N TYR A 108 18.24 -16.07 -24.30
CA TYR A 108 17.41 -15.32 -25.25
C TYR A 108 17.52 -13.81 -25.01
N THR A 109 17.48 -13.03 -26.09
CA THR A 109 17.42 -11.56 -26.09
C THR A 109 16.43 -11.09 -27.16
N SER A 110 16.11 -9.79 -27.24
CA SER A 110 15.30 -9.26 -28.34
C SER A 110 15.93 -9.44 -29.73
N ALA A 111 17.22 -9.78 -29.80
CA ALA A 111 17.95 -10.09 -31.05
C ALA A 111 18.00 -11.61 -31.38
N SER A 112 17.44 -12.48 -30.54
CA SER A 112 17.25 -13.90 -30.89
C SER A 112 16.26 -14.00 -32.06
N SER A 113 16.60 -14.77 -33.10
CA SER A 113 15.70 -14.88 -34.27
C SER A 113 14.34 -15.48 -33.92
N LYS A 114 14.30 -16.43 -32.98
CA LYS A 114 13.08 -17.09 -32.52
C LYS A 114 12.97 -17.18 -31.00
N TYR A 115 11.76 -17.01 -30.50
CA TYR A 115 11.35 -17.36 -29.13
C TYR A 115 9.92 -17.90 -29.14
N ASP A 116 9.76 -19.21 -28.95
CA ASP A 116 8.47 -19.87 -28.80
C ASP A 116 8.35 -20.38 -27.35
N PRO A 117 7.47 -19.83 -26.50
CA PRO A 117 7.33 -20.25 -25.11
C PRO A 117 6.60 -21.58 -24.94
N ARG A 118 5.97 -22.14 -25.98
CA ARG A 118 5.21 -23.40 -25.92
C ARG A 118 6.15 -24.59 -25.74
N SER A 119 7.23 -24.65 -26.53
CA SER A 119 8.29 -25.67 -26.40
C SER A 119 9.06 -25.57 -25.08
N LEU A 120 9.06 -24.39 -24.45
CA LEU A 120 9.65 -24.13 -23.14
C LEU A 120 8.71 -24.42 -21.97
N GLY A 121 7.47 -24.86 -22.22
CA GLY A 121 6.49 -25.20 -21.18
C GLY A 121 5.87 -24.01 -20.44
N TYR A 122 6.09 -22.77 -20.89
CA TYR A 122 5.63 -21.55 -20.19
C TYR A 122 4.19 -21.12 -20.51
N MET A 123 3.42 -21.95 -21.23
CA MET A 123 2.11 -21.57 -21.80
C MET A 123 0.95 -22.42 -21.27
N THR A 124 -0.26 -21.84 -21.29
CA THR A 124 -1.54 -22.50 -20.98
C THR A 124 -2.36 -22.75 -22.25
N PRO A 125 -3.21 -23.80 -22.33
CA PRO A 125 -4.03 -24.07 -23.51
C PRO A 125 -4.93 -22.89 -23.93
N VAL A 126 -5.32 -22.86 -25.20
CA VAL A 126 -6.23 -21.86 -25.77
C VAL A 126 -7.67 -22.14 -25.31
N ARG A 127 -8.33 -21.09 -24.80
CA ARG A 127 -9.74 -21.11 -24.35
C ARG A 127 -10.66 -20.67 -25.50
N ASP A 128 -11.96 -20.87 -25.35
CA ASP A 128 -12.96 -20.61 -26.41
C ASP A 128 -14.05 -19.63 -25.94
N GLN A 129 -14.03 -18.42 -26.49
CA GLN A 129 -15.01 -17.35 -26.28
C GLN A 129 -16.39 -17.69 -26.85
N GLN A 130 -16.49 -18.72 -27.71
CA GLN A 130 -17.70 -19.17 -28.37
C GLN A 130 -18.37 -18.02 -29.16
N SER A 131 -19.61 -17.66 -28.83
CA SER A 131 -20.40 -16.68 -29.60
C SER A 131 -20.32 -15.23 -29.09
N LEU A 132 -19.53 -14.93 -28.05
CA LEU A 132 -19.55 -13.61 -27.40
C LEU A 132 -18.37 -12.71 -27.85
N GLY A 133 -18.66 -11.43 -28.03
CA GLY A 133 -17.69 -10.38 -28.34
C GLY A 133 -16.97 -9.88 -27.09
N ILE A 134 -16.29 -10.77 -26.35
CA ILE A 134 -15.62 -10.45 -25.08
C ILE A 134 -14.13 -10.83 -25.05
N CYS A 135 -13.49 -10.99 -26.20
CA CYS A 135 -12.08 -11.40 -26.35
C CYS A 135 -11.07 -10.64 -25.45
N TRP A 136 -11.35 -9.40 -25.08
CA TRP A 136 -10.59 -8.61 -24.11
C TRP A 136 -10.40 -9.32 -22.76
N THR A 137 -11.39 -10.10 -22.30
CA THR A 137 -11.28 -10.89 -21.05
C THR A 137 -10.23 -11.99 -21.19
N PHE A 138 -10.30 -12.75 -22.29
CA PHE A 138 -9.38 -13.85 -22.59
C PHE A 138 -7.95 -13.34 -22.78
N ALA A 139 -7.77 -12.25 -23.54
CA ALA A 139 -6.46 -11.63 -23.76
C ALA A 139 -5.84 -11.09 -22.46
N GLY A 140 -6.67 -10.55 -21.56
CA GLY A 140 -6.26 -10.10 -20.24
C GLY A 140 -5.82 -11.25 -19.33
N ASN A 141 -6.69 -12.25 -19.17
CA ASN A 141 -6.41 -13.44 -18.36
C ASN A 141 -5.18 -14.19 -18.87
N ALA A 142 -5.08 -14.47 -20.17
CA ALA A 142 -3.93 -15.15 -20.78
C ALA A 142 -2.60 -14.40 -20.55
N THR A 143 -2.62 -13.06 -20.51
CA THR A 143 -1.43 -12.25 -20.20
C THR A 143 -1.01 -12.43 -18.73
N LEU A 144 -1.97 -12.47 -17.81
CA LEU A 144 -1.71 -12.71 -16.38
C LEU A 144 -1.29 -14.17 -16.10
N GLU A 145 -1.93 -15.16 -16.72
CA GLU A 145 -1.50 -16.57 -16.68
C GLU A 145 -0.04 -16.73 -17.14
N SER A 146 0.29 -16.14 -18.29
CA SER A 146 1.64 -16.18 -18.86
C SER A 146 2.67 -15.56 -17.90
N TYR A 147 2.32 -14.46 -17.23
CA TYR A 147 3.17 -13.84 -16.20
C TYR A 147 3.35 -14.74 -14.97
N LEU A 148 2.27 -15.28 -14.41
CA LEU A 148 2.29 -16.12 -13.21
C LEU A 148 3.10 -17.40 -13.43
N LYS A 149 2.88 -18.06 -14.57
CA LYS A 149 3.54 -19.31 -14.95
C LYS A 149 5.03 -19.11 -15.21
N LYS A 150 5.38 -18.06 -15.97
CA LYS A 150 6.78 -17.66 -16.22
C LYS A 150 7.51 -17.25 -14.94
N SER A 151 6.83 -16.64 -13.99
CA SER A 151 7.41 -16.19 -12.71
C SER A 151 7.50 -17.29 -11.65
N GLY A 152 7.09 -18.52 -11.97
CA GLY A 152 7.11 -19.65 -11.04
C GLY A 152 6.06 -19.56 -9.92
N LEU A 153 5.04 -18.71 -10.07
CA LEU A 153 4.01 -18.48 -9.05
C LEU A 153 2.86 -19.50 -9.13
N GLY A 154 2.71 -20.17 -10.27
CA GLY A 154 1.78 -21.28 -10.46
C GLY A 154 1.30 -21.40 -11.90
N ASP A 155 0.72 -22.56 -12.23
CA ASP A 155 -0.08 -22.75 -13.44
C ASP A 155 -1.55 -22.51 -13.05
N TYR A 156 -2.25 -21.65 -13.79
CA TYR A 156 -3.58 -21.16 -13.41
C TYR A 156 -4.53 -21.12 -14.60
N ASP A 157 -5.82 -21.23 -14.30
CA ASP A 157 -6.94 -21.19 -15.24
C ASP A 157 -7.91 -20.12 -14.73
N LEU A 158 -7.94 -18.95 -15.37
CA LEU A 158 -8.63 -17.77 -14.85
C LEU A 158 -10.01 -17.59 -15.47
N SER A 159 -11.01 -17.23 -14.66
CA SER A 159 -12.39 -17.05 -15.13
C SER A 159 -12.55 -15.77 -15.95
N GLU A 160 -12.85 -15.92 -17.24
CA GLU A 160 -13.34 -14.80 -18.05
C GLU A 160 -14.75 -14.36 -17.65
N GLU A 161 -15.60 -15.29 -17.21
CA GLU A 161 -16.99 -15.00 -16.84
C GLU A 161 -17.07 -14.02 -15.66
N HIS A 162 -16.17 -14.14 -14.67
CA HIS A 162 -16.11 -13.15 -13.59
C HIS A 162 -15.73 -11.75 -14.11
N MET A 163 -14.83 -11.65 -15.09
CA MET A 163 -14.44 -10.36 -15.70
C MET A 163 -15.57 -9.78 -16.59
N ARG A 164 -16.25 -10.64 -17.37
CA ARG A 164 -17.45 -10.31 -18.16
C ARG A 164 -18.56 -9.70 -17.30
N TRP A 165 -18.85 -10.28 -16.14
CA TRP A 165 -19.89 -9.77 -15.23
C TRP A 165 -19.43 -8.62 -14.33
N TRP A 166 -18.12 -8.42 -14.17
CA TRP A 166 -17.58 -7.19 -13.57
C TRP A 166 -17.79 -5.97 -14.47
N GLY A 167 -17.57 -6.13 -15.79
CA GLY A 167 -17.72 -5.05 -16.77
C GLY A 167 -19.16 -4.62 -17.09
N LYS A 168 -20.17 -5.02 -16.31
CA LYS A 168 -21.60 -4.88 -16.66
C LYS A 168 -22.40 -4.08 -15.63
N GLY A 169 -23.42 -3.36 -16.12
CA GLY A 169 -24.44 -2.71 -15.30
C GLY A 169 -24.01 -1.42 -14.60
N GLY A 170 -22.84 -0.87 -14.92
CA GLY A 170 -22.36 0.41 -14.38
C GLY A 170 -21.88 0.37 -12.93
N LEU A 171 -21.85 -0.79 -12.26
CA LEU A 171 -21.48 -0.93 -10.85
C LEU A 171 -20.04 -0.46 -10.55
N TYR A 172 -19.15 -0.66 -11.53
CA TYR A 172 -17.76 -0.22 -11.50
C TYR A 172 -17.48 0.74 -12.67
N ASN A 173 -18.45 1.61 -12.98
CA ASN A 173 -18.49 2.55 -14.11
C ASN A 173 -18.45 1.94 -15.52
N TRP A 174 -18.04 0.67 -15.67
CA TRP A 174 -18.15 -0.14 -16.88
C TRP A 174 -19.58 -0.66 -17.12
N ASN A 175 -20.03 -0.58 -18.37
CA ASN A 175 -21.28 -1.17 -18.85
C ASN A 175 -21.12 -1.67 -20.30
N ILE A 176 -20.50 -2.83 -20.44
CA ILE A 176 -20.12 -3.48 -21.70
C ILE A 176 -21.16 -4.54 -22.08
N GLY A 177 -21.60 -4.56 -23.33
CA GLY A 177 -22.47 -5.60 -23.91
C GLY A 177 -21.83 -6.99 -23.94
N ASP A 178 -22.51 -7.97 -24.53
CA ASP A 178 -21.95 -9.31 -24.78
C ASP A 178 -21.40 -9.48 -26.20
N THR A 179 -21.52 -8.44 -27.03
CA THR A 179 -21.26 -8.44 -28.48
C THR A 179 -20.45 -7.23 -28.96
N GLU A 180 -20.12 -6.29 -28.07
CA GLU A 180 -19.58 -4.97 -28.42
C GLU A 180 -18.05 -4.89 -28.46
N GLY A 181 -17.33 -5.91 -27.97
CA GLY A 181 -15.88 -5.83 -27.71
C GLY A 181 -15.56 -5.00 -26.46
N SER A 182 -14.28 -4.70 -26.25
CA SER A 182 -13.79 -3.64 -25.36
C SER A 182 -12.30 -3.36 -25.63
N THR A 183 -11.79 -2.25 -25.10
CA THR A 183 -10.34 -1.96 -25.09
C THR A 183 -9.60 -2.91 -24.17
N ASN A 184 -8.30 -3.12 -24.44
CA ASN A 184 -7.42 -3.92 -23.58
C ASN A 184 -7.23 -3.30 -22.18
N GLU A 185 -7.49 -2.00 -22.04
CA GLU A 185 -7.45 -1.25 -20.78
C GLU A 185 -8.47 -1.78 -19.75
N THR A 186 -9.63 -2.26 -20.20
CA THR A 186 -10.68 -2.83 -19.33
C THR A 186 -10.16 -3.92 -18.40
N SER A 187 -9.36 -4.84 -18.94
CA SER A 187 -8.74 -5.94 -18.19
C SER A 187 -7.70 -5.41 -17.19
N VAL A 188 -6.99 -4.33 -17.53
CA VAL A 188 -6.06 -3.63 -16.62
C VAL A 188 -6.82 -2.96 -15.47
N GLY A 189 -7.93 -2.28 -15.75
CA GLY A 189 -8.82 -1.69 -14.74
C GLY A 189 -9.35 -2.74 -13.74
N TYR A 190 -9.80 -3.90 -14.24
CA TYR A 190 -10.23 -5.04 -13.42
C TYR A 190 -9.12 -5.57 -12.50
N PHE A 191 -7.93 -5.82 -13.05
CA PHE A 191 -6.80 -6.34 -12.29
C PHE A 191 -6.25 -5.35 -11.26
N THR A 192 -6.09 -4.08 -11.64
CA THR A 192 -5.49 -3.03 -10.78
C THR A 192 -6.45 -2.49 -9.72
N SER A 193 -7.76 -2.63 -9.93
CA SER A 193 -8.77 -2.36 -8.90
C SER A 193 -8.95 -3.48 -7.87
N TRP A 194 -8.21 -4.59 -8.04
CA TRP A 194 -8.22 -5.79 -7.18
C TRP A 194 -9.58 -6.49 -7.09
N MET A 195 -10.40 -6.37 -8.13
CA MET A 195 -11.69 -7.06 -8.22
C MET A 195 -11.56 -8.52 -8.70
N GLY A 196 -10.34 -8.97 -9.01
CA GLY A 196 -10.03 -10.36 -9.37
C GLY A 196 -8.53 -10.60 -9.54
N PRO A 197 -8.12 -11.66 -10.27
CA PRO A 197 -8.99 -12.65 -10.93
C PRO A 197 -9.59 -13.67 -9.95
N LYS A 198 -10.52 -14.48 -10.45
CA LYS A 198 -11.03 -15.71 -9.84
C LYS A 198 -10.72 -16.90 -10.77
N LEU A 199 -10.82 -18.13 -10.27
CA LEU A 199 -10.50 -19.33 -11.06
C LEU A 199 -11.69 -19.76 -11.93
N GLU A 200 -11.41 -20.26 -13.13
CA GLU A 200 -12.42 -20.86 -14.04
C GLU A 200 -13.11 -22.06 -13.38
N ALA A 201 -12.39 -22.84 -12.57
CA ALA A 201 -12.95 -23.93 -11.78
C ALA A 201 -13.96 -23.48 -10.70
N ASP A 202 -13.87 -22.22 -10.22
CA ASP A 202 -14.84 -21.65 -9.27
C ASP A 202 -16.01 -20.95 -10.01
N ILE A 203 -15.74 -20.26 -11.11
CA ILE A 203 -16.76 -19.58 -11.94
C ILE A 203 -16.55 -19.94 -13.41
N PRO A 204 -17.17 -21.02 -13.91
CA PRO A 204 -16.98 -21.49 -15.29
C PRO A 204 -17.60 -20.58 -16.35
N TYR A 205 -17.03 -20.59 -17.55
CA TYR A 205 -17.42 -19.73 -18.66
C TYR A 205 -18.74 -20.13 -19.36
N ASN A 206 -19.57 -19.13 -19.66
CA ASN A 206 -20.88 -19.29 -20.33
C ASN A 206 -20.99 -18.47 -21.63
N GLY A 207 -20.17 -18.82 -22.63
CA GLY A 207 -20.12 -18.17 -23.93
C GLY A 207 -21.29 -18.46 -24.90
N ARG A 208 -22.30 -19.22 -24.48
CA ARG A 208 -23.41 -19.69 -25.35
C ARG A 208 -24.67 -18.83 -25.31
N MET A 209 -24.75 -17.91 -24.35
CA MET A 209 -25.93 -17.08 -24.14
C MET A 209 -25.52 -15.65 -23.80
N THR A 210 -26.15 -14.67 -24.46
CA THR A 210 -26.07 -13.27 -24.05
C THR A 210 -26.98 -12.98 -22.85
N THR A 211 -26.78 -11.84 -22.19
CA THR A 211 -27.72 -11.28 -21.19
C THR A 211 -29.14 -11.17 -21.71
N GLU A 212 -29.32 -10.78 -22.98
CA GLU A 212 -30.63 -10.66 -23.64
C GLU A 212 -31.30 -12.00 -23.88
N GLN A 213 -30.51 -13.03 -24.19
CA GLN A 213 -30.95 -14.43 -24.28
C GLN A 213 -31.21 -15.07 -22.90
N GLY A 214 -31.02 -14.32 -21.81
CA GLY A 214 -31.33 -14.76 -20.44
C GLY A 214 -30.16 -15.35 -19.66
N ALA A 215 -28.90 -15.13 -20.09
CA ALA A 215 -27.73 -15.41 -19.25
C ALA A 215 -27.80 -14.61 -17.94
N LYS A 216 -27.32 -15.20 -16.84
CA LYS A 216 -27.41 -14.62 -15.50
C LYS A 216 -26.05 -14.60 -14.82
N LYS A 217 -25.81 -13.54 -14.03
CA LYS A 217 -24.62 -13.41 -13.19
C LYS A 217 -24.46 -14.67 -12.31
N PRO A 218 -23.26 -15.29 -12.26
CA PRO A 218 -23.02 -16.49 -11.47
C PRO A 218 -23.45 -16.34 -10.01
N TYR A 219 -24.15 -17.35 -9.47
CA TYR A 219 -24.73 -17.31 -8.12
C TYR A 219 -23.67 -17.17 -7.01
N ASN A 220 -22.45 -17.61 -7.29
CA ASN A 220 -21.28 -17.54 -6.43
C ASN A 220 -20.31 -16.41 -6.83
N TYR A 221 -20.71 -15.48 -7.70
CA TYR A 221 -19.83 -14.41 -8.21
C TYR A 221 -19.05 -13.72 -7.10
N ASP A 222 -19.72 -13.27 -6.04
CA ASP A 222 -19.08 -12.55 -4.94
C ASP A 222 -18.32 -13.50 -3.98
N SER A 223 -18.86 -14.70 -3.72
CA SER A 223 -18.35 -15.66 -2.72
C SER A 223 -17.24 -16.60 -3.20
N ALA A 224 -17.08 -16.80 -4.50
CA ALA A 224 -15.98 -17.56 -5.09
C ALA A 224 -14.62 -16.98 -4.69
N LYS A 225 -13.60 -17.84 -4.55
CA LYS A 225 -12.29 -17.40 -4.08
C LYS A 225 -11.61 -16.52 -5.15
N MET A 226 -11.01 -15.42 -4.72
CA MET A 226 -10.02 -14.72 -5.55
C MET A 226 -8.70 -15.50 -5.56
N LEU A 227 -7.92 -15.35 -6.62
CA LEU A 227 -6.53 -15.80 -6.68
C LEU A 227 -5.75 -15.25 -5.46
N ASP A 228 -4.75 -15.98 -4.95
CA ASP A 228 -3.92 -15.53 -3.83
C ASP A 228 -2.92 -14.41 -4.19
N TYR A 229 -2.99 -13.88 -5.42
CA TYR A 229 -2.14 -12.81 -5.94
C TYR A 229 -2.98 -11.65 -6.45
N ARG A 230 -2.52 -10.42 -6.19
CA ARG A 230 -3.08 -9.15 -6.65
C ARG A 230 -2.09 -8.50 -7.61
N VAL A 231 -2.56 -8.00 -8.75
CA VAL A 231 -1.71 -7.21 -9.68
C VAL A 231 -1.35 -5.89 -9.03
N THR A 232 -0.07 -5.52 -9.08
CA THR A 232 0.42 -4.25 -8.50
C THR A 232 1.02 -3.31 -9.53
N ASP A 233 1.58 -3.84 -10.61
CA ASP A 233 2.24 -3.03 -11.63
C ASP A 233 1.94 -3.60 -13.03
N VAL A 234 1.62 -2.69 -13.97
CA VAL A 234 1.26 -3.02 -15.35
C VAL A 234 1.94 -2.02 -16.28
N VAL A 235 2.71 -2.55 -17.24
CA VAL A 235 3.44 -1.77 -18.22
C VAL A 235 2.58 -1.58 -19.46
N ASN A 236 2.34 -0.33 -19.84
CA ASN A 236 1.93 0.03 -21.19
C ASN A 236 3.17 -0.07 -22.10
N VAL A 237 3.13 -0.91 -23.13
CA VAL A 237 4.31 -1.30 -23.94
C VAL A 237 4.36 -0.49 -25.23
N ALA A 238 5.54 0.05 -25.57
CA ALA A 238 5.73 0.70 -26.87
C ALA A 238 5.57 -0.30 -28.02
N THR A 239 4.99 0.17 -29.12
CA THR A 239 4.69 -0.62 -30.33
C THR A 239 5.92 -1.05 -31.12
N ASP A 240 7.13 -0.61 -30.75
CA ASP A 240 8.37 -1.05 -31.39
C ASP A 240 8.71 -2.51 -31.07
N GLU A 241 9.14 -3.24 -32.10
CA GLU A 241 9.44 -4.67 -32.05
C GLU A 241 10.38 -5.05 -30.89
N VAL A 242 11.39 -4.23 -30.63
CA VAL A 242 12.38 -4.44 -29.55
C VAL A 242 11.71 -4.37 -28.18
N SER A 243 10.81 -3.41 -27.97
CA SER A 243 10.07 -3.25 -26.72
C SER A 243 9.07 -4.37 -26.49
N VAL A 244 8.36 -4.81 -27.54
CA VAL A 244 7.45 -5.97 -27.48
C VAL A 244 8.22 -7.26 -27.18
N LYS A 245 9.34 -7.53 -27.86
CA LYS A 245 10.21 -8.70 -27.57
C LYS A 245 10.79 -8.67 -26.16
N ASN A 246 11.24 -7.51 -25.68
CA ASN A 246 11.74 -7.37 -24.31
C ASN A 246 10.61 -7.52 -23.26
N ALA A 247 9.38 -7.06 -23.54
CA ALA A 247 8.21 -7.32 -22.69
C ALA A 247 7.89 -8.82 -22.63
N ILE A 248 7.84 -9.52 -23.76
CA ILE A 248 7.66 -10.98 -23.82
C ILE A 248 8.75 -11.71 -23.03
N LEU A 249 10.03 -11.36 -23.19
CA LEU A 249 11.11 -12.03 -22.46
C LEU A 249 11.11 -11.71 -20.95
N LYS A 250 10.74 -10.50 -20.54
CA LYS A 250 10.75 -10.05 -19.13
C LYS A 250 9.50 -10.46 -18.38
N TYR A 251 8.32 -10.29 -18.99
CA TYR A 251 6.99 -10.43 -18.37
C TYR A 251 6.19 -11.64 -18.90
N GLY A 252 6.47 -12.12 -20.11
CA GLY A 252 5.93 -13.38 -20.66
C GLY A 252 4.96 -13.21 -21.81
N ALA A 253 4.25 -12.09 -21.82
CA ALA A 253 3.17 -11.81 -22.76
C ALA A 253 2.95 -10.29 -22.91
N VAL A 254 2.34 -9.89 -24.03
CA VAL A 254 1.78 -8.56 -24.26
C VAL A 254 0.36 -8.71 -24.83
N MET A 255 -0.63 -8.18 -24.13
CA MET A 255 -2.00 -8.02 -24.64
C MET A 255 -2.03 -6.92 -25.71
N SER A 256 -2.70 -7.16 -26.84
CA SER A 256 -2.86 -6.21 -27.96
C SER A 256 -4.08 -6.60 -28.80
N GLY A 257 -4.63 -5.67 -29.58
CA GLY A 257 -5.65 -5.97 -30.58
C GLY A 257 -5.11 -6.12 -32.01
N TYR A 258 -5.93 -6.63 -32.92
CA TYR A 258 -5.72 -6.64 -34.37
C TYR A 258 -7.08 -6.59 -35.12
N TYR A 259 -7.05 -6.50 -36.45
CA TYR A 259 -8.26 -6.63 -37.28
C TYR A 259 -8.53 -8.10 -37.62
N ASP A 260 -9.57 -8.71 -37.06
CA ASP A 260 -9.96 -10.05 -37.49
C ASP A 260 -10.87 -10.02 -38.73
N ASP A 261 -10.43 -10.73 -39.77
CA ASP A 261 -11.24 -11.09 -40.93
C ASP A 261 -10.66 -12.34 -41.59
N LYS A 262 -11.49 -13.38 -41.69
CA LYS A 262 -11.16 -14.71 -42.21
C LYS A 262 -10.63 -14.70 -43.66
N ARG A 263 -10.80 -13.61 -44.41
CA ARG A 263 -10.18 -13.42 -45.74
C ARG A 263 -8.65 -13.33 -45.68
N TYR A 264 -8.09 -12.78 -44.61
CA TYR A 264 -6.63 -12.60 -44.43
C TYR A 264 -5.96 -13.76 -43.65
N MET A 265 -6.76 -14.74 -43.25
CA MET A 265 -6.32 -15.99 -42.62
C MET A 265 -5.75 -16.97 -43.67
N SER A 266 -4.69 -17.70 -43.31
CA SER A 266 -4.17 -18.80 -44.14
C SER A 266 -5.16 -19.97 -44.25
N LEU A 267 -5.01 -20.79 -45.30
CA LEU A 267 -5.88 -21.95 -45.55
C LEU A 267 -5.81 -23.01 -44.43
N ASP A 268 -4.66 -23.14 -43.78
CA ASP A 268 -4.43 -24.00 -42.61
C ASP A 268 -4.79 -23.32 -41.27
N LYS A 269 -5.20 -22.04 -41.31
CA LYS A 269 -5.54 -21.16 -40.18
C LYS A 269 -4.41 -20.97 -39.15
N ASN A 270 -3.16 -21.25 -39.52
CA ASN A 270 -2.00 -21.09 -38.65
C ASN A 270 -1.37 -19.69 -38.76
N ALA A 271 -1.66 -18.93 -39.81
CA ALA A 271 -1.02 -17.65 -40.11
C ALA A 271 -2.04 -16.57 -40.55
N PHE A 272 -1.74 -15.31 -40.30
CA PHE A 272 -2.63 -14.17 -40.61
C PHE A 272 -1.82 -12.92 -41.02
N TYR A 273 -2.29 -12.21 -42.05
CA TYR A 273 -1.69 -10.94 -42.48
C TYR A 273 -2.70 -10.05 -43.20
N CYS A 274 -3.06 -8.92 -42.58
CA CYS A 274 -3.85 -7.86 -43.18
C CYS A 274 -2.94 -6.69 -43.61
N ASP A 275 -2.88 -6.47 -44.93
CA ASP A 275 -2.14 -5.38 -45.58
C ASP A 275 -2.95 -4.09 -45.73
N ASP A 276 -4.21 -4.07 -45.29
CA ASP A 276 -5.04 -2.88 -45.17
C ASP A 276 -4.99 -2.33 -43.74
N LYS A 277 -5.00 -0.99 -43.56
CA LYS A 277 -5.26 -0.36 -42.25
C LYS A 277 -6.77 -0.28 -42.05
N LYS A 278 -7.32 -1.10 -41.15
CA LYS A 278 -8.77 -1.25 -40.86
C LYS A 278 -9.15 -0.94 -39.41
N GLY A 279 -8.18 -0.70 -38.53
CA GLY A 279 -8.39 -0.57 -37.08
C GLY A 279 -8.35 -1.93 -36.38
N GLN A 280 -8.95 -2.05 -35.20
CA GLN A 280 -8.93 -3.30 -34.43
C GLN A 280 -10.35 -3.77 -34.08
N THR A 281 -10.58 -5.07 -34.20
CA THR A 281 -11.89 -5.73 -33.95
C THR A 281 -11.79 -6.93 -33.01
N HIS A 282 -10.58 -7.44 -32.74
CA HIS A 282 -10.35 -8.61 -31.89
C HIS A 282 -9.09 -8.46 -31.03
N ALA A 283 -9.09 -9.05 -29.83
CA ALA A 283 -8.02 -8.95 -28.83
C ALA A 283 -7.29 -10.28 -28.64
N ILE A 284 -5.96 -10.22 -28.58
CA ILE A 284 -5.06 -11.38 -28.50
C ILE A 284 -3.94 -11.17 -27.48
N THR A 285 -3.18 -12.22 -27.21
CA THR A 285 -1.97 -12.16 -26.38
C THR A 285 -0.74 -12.53 -27.21
N ILE A 286 0.15 -11.59 -27.47
CA ILE A 286 1.45 -11.85 -28.09
C ILE A 286 2.36 -12.53 -27.06
N VAL A 287 2.86 -13.73 -27.37
CA VAL A 287 3.63 -14.57 -26.42
C VAL A 287 5.01 -14.96 -26.95
N GLY A 288 5.26 -14.83 -28.25
CA GLY A 288 6.52 -15.22 -28.86
C GLY A 288 6.70 -14.62 -30.25
N TRP A 289 7.76 -15.04 -30.94
CA TRP A 289 8.07 -14.58 -32.30
C TRP A 289 9.01 -15.54 -33.03
N ASP A 290 9.06 -15.38 -34.35
CA ASP A 290 9.99 -16.08 -35.24
C ASP A 290 10.29 -15.18 -36.45
N ASN A 291 11.50 -14.63 -36.51
CA ASN A 291 11.99 -13.80 -37.61
C ASN A 291 12.07 -14.58 -38.93
N ASP A 292 12.27 -15.89 -38.84
CA ASP A 292 12.47 -16.75 -40.00
C ASP A 292 11.15 -17.42 -40.45
N TYR A 293 10.01 -17.04 -39.85
CA TYR A 293 8.70 -17.59 -40.19
C TYR A 293 8.38 -17.37 -41.68
N PRO A 294 8.20 -18.44 -42.49
CA PRO A 294 8.17 -18.30 -43.94
C PRO A 294 6.97 -17.51 -44.45
N ARG A 295 7.24 -16.48 -45.26
CA ARG A 295 6.22 -15.65 -45.91
C ARG A 295 5.21 -16.43 -46.74
N ASP A 296 5.59 -17.58 -47.28
CA ASP A 296 4.73 -18.42 -48.11
C ASP A 296 3.70 -19.26 -47.32
N LYS A 297 3.72 -19.20 -45.98
CA LYS A 297 2.63 -19.73 -45.14
C LYS A 297 1.40 -18.82 -45.10
N PHE A 298 1.57 -17.51 -45.33
CA PHE A 298 0.46 -16.57 -45.43
C PHE A 298 -0.25 -16.75 -46.78
N THR A 299 -1.29 -17.58 -46.75
CA THR A 299 -2.07 -18.05 -47.92
C THR A 299 -3.49 -17.49 -47.96
N GLY A 300 -3.73 -16.39 -47.24
CA GLY A 300 -4.96 -15.62 -47.30
C GLY A 300 -4.98 -14.63 -48.48
N LEU A 301 -5.83 -13.61 -48.37
CA LEU A 301 -5.99 -12.56 -49.39
C LEU A 301 -4.70 -11.78 -49.69
N ALA A 302 -3.80 -11.66 -48.70
CA ALA A 302 -2.50 -10.99 -48.83
C ALA A 302 -1.36 -11.89 -48.34
N ARG A 303 -0.14 -11.61 -48.80
CA ARG A 303 1.11 -12.28 -48.39
C ARG A 303 2.21 -11.23 -48.14
N PRO A 304 2.92 -11.26 -47.01
CA PRO A 304 3.92 -10.24 -46.68
C PRO A 304 5.13 -10.31 -47.60
N ASN A 305 5.92 -9.24 -47.61
CA ASN A 305 7.13 -9.10 -48.44
C ASN A 305 8.29 -9.93 -47.88
N SER A 306 8.37 -10.00 -46.56
CA SER A 306 9.46 -10.59 -45.77
C SER A 306 9.00 -11.81 -44.98
N ASN A 307 9.95 -12.63 -44.54
CA ASN A 307 9.71 -13.55 -43.42
C ASN A 307 9.60 -12.76 -42.10
N GLY A 308 8.92 -13.33 -41.10
CA GLY A 308 8.83 -12.76 -39.77
C GLY A 308 7.40 -12.68 -39.24
N ALA A 309 7.18 -13.26 -38.06
CA ALA A 309 5.86 -13.30 -37.44
C ALA A 309 5.89 -13.29 -35.89
N TRP A 310 4.88 -12.65 -35.32
CA TRP A 310 4.48 -12.75 -33.92
C TRP A 310 3.70 -14.04 -33.67
N LEU A 311 4.05 -14.78 -32.62
CA LEU A 311 3.24 -15.89 -32.12
C LEU A 311 2.23 -15.34 -31.10
N VAL A 312 0.94 -15.50 -31.38
CA VAL A 312 -0.16 -15.04 -30.51
C VAL A 312 -1.00 -16.19 -29.99
N LYS A 313 -1.43 -16.09 -28.73
CA LYS A 313 -2.51 -16.90 -28.14
C LYS A 313 -3.83 -16.22 -28.49
N ASN A 314 -4.72 -16.96 -29.14
CA ASN A 314 -6.07 -16.52 -29.51
C ASN A 314 -7.11 -16.99 -28.46
N SER A 315 -8.40 -16.89 -28.75
CA SER A 315 -9.50 -17.26 -27.85
C SER A 315 -10.66 -18.01 -28.53
N TRP A 316 -10.38 -18.85 -29.53
CA TRP A 316 -11.37 -19.69 -30.25
C TRP A 316 -11.15 -21.20 -30.08
N GLY A 317 -10.60 -21.61 -28.93
CA GLY A 317 -10.24 -23.00 -28.65
C GLY A 317 -9.18 -23.56 -29.61
N ASN A 318 -9.16 -24.88 -29.78
CA ASN A 318 -8.20 -25.58 -30.63
C ASN A 318 -8.69 -25.68 -32.08
N TYR A 319 -8.65 -24.57 -32.83
CA TYR A 319 -9.24 -24.45 -34.18
C TYR A 319 -8.30 -24.77 -35.36
N ASN A 320 -7.01 -25.04 -35.09
CA ASN A 320 -5.94 -25.22 -36.08
C ASN A 320 -4.86 -26.20 -35.57
N SER A 321 -3.82 -26.48 -36.36
CA SER A 321 -2.75 -27.40 -35.96
C SER A 321 -1.71 -26.81 -34.99
N GLU A 322 -1.68 -25.50 -34.81
CA GLU A 322 -0.80 -24.80 -33.85
C GLU A 322 -1.38 -24.78 -32.41
N GLY A 323 -2.53 -25.43 -32.17
CA GLY A 323 -3.15 -25.56 -30.84
C GLY A 323 -4.12 -24.42 -30.48
N GLY A 324 -4.64 -23.70 -31.48
CA GLY A 324 -5.37 -22.44 -31.30
C GLY A 324 -4.46 -21.20 -31.23
N TYR A 325 -3.14 -21.38 -31.37
CA TYR A 325 -2.18 -20.28 -31.54
C TYR A 325 -2.11 -19.85 -33.00
N MET A 326 -1.64 -18.64 -33.26
CA MET A 326 -1.56 -18.08 -34.62
C MET A 326 -0.28 -17.28 -34.81
N TRP A 327 0.21 -17.24 -36.06
CA TRP A 327 1.34 -16.44 -36.48
C TRP A 327 0.85 -15.20 -37.25
N ILE A 328 0.91 -14.02 -36.63
CA ILE A 328 0.58 -12.75 -37.29
C ILE A 328 1.87 -12.16 -37.87
N SER A 329 1.88 -11.76 -39.14
CA SER A 329 3.08 -11.17 -39.77
C SER A 329 3.55 -9.91 -39.05
N TYR A 330 4.85 -9.66 -39.01
CA TYR A 330 5.41 -8.36 -38.57
C TYR A 330 4.97 -7.19 -39.46
N GLU A 331 4.54 -7.44 -40.70
CA GLU A 331 4.10 -6.41 -41.66
C GLU A 331 2.61 -6.03 -41.50
N ASP A 332 1.85 -6.70 -40.64
CA ASP A 332 0.40 -6.47 -40.44
C ASP A 332 0.12 -5.03 -39.95
N LYS A 333 -0.83 -4.34 -40.58
CA LYS A 333 -1.09 -2.91 -40.33
C LYS A 333 -2.00 -2.61 -39.14
N ASN A 334 -2.48 -3.63 -38.43
CA ASN A 334 -3.52 -3.51 -37.41
C ASN A 334 -3.09 -4.03 -36.04
N ILE A 335 -2.28 -5.10 -35.98
CA ILE A 335 -1.62 -5.50 -34.74
C ILE A 335 -0.70 -4.38 -34.23
N LEU A 336 -0.66 -4.12 -32.92
CA LEU A 336 0.14 -3.04 -32.32
C LEU A 336 -0.13 -1.62 -32.92
N SER A 337 -1.28 -1.40 -33.58
CA SER A 337 -1.57 -0.12 -34.27
C SER A 337 -2.05 1.02 -33.35
N TYR A 338 -2.40 0.71 -32.10
CA TYR A 338 -2.82 1.67 -31.07
C TYR A 338 -1.93 1.61 -29.83
N SER A 339 -2.16 2.53 -28.87
CA SER A 339 -1.32 2.64 -27.67
C SER A 339 -1.63 1.60 -26.58
N ASP A 340 -2.77 0.90 -26.63
CA ASP A 340 -3.33 0.10 -25.53
C ASP A 340 -2.72 -1.31 -25.39
N ASN A 341 -1.41 -1.44 -25.62
CA ASN A 341 -0.68 -2.70 -25.47
C ASN A 341 -0.17 -2.84 -24.03
N TYR A 342 -0.45 -3.97 -23.36
CA TYR A 342 -0.16 -4.11 -21.93
C TYR A 342 0.52 -5.43 -21.54
N ALA A 343 1.46 -5.34 -20.59
CA ALA A 343 2.07 -6.49 -19.94
C ALA A 343 1.95 -6.34 -18.41
N ILE A 344 1.48 -7.38 -17.72
CA ILE A 344 1.57 -7.45 -16.25
C ILE A 344 3.07 -7.50 -15.88
N SER A 345 3.55 -6.58 -15.06
CA SER A 345 4.97 -6.54 -14.68
C SER A 345 5.23 -7.02 -13.26
N ASN A 346 4.23 -6.94 -12.37
CA ASN A 346 4.35 -7.36 -10.98
C ASN A 346 3.02 -7.79 -10.36
N VAL A 347 3.10 -8.78 -9.47
CA VAL A 347 2.00 -9.18 -8.59
C VAL A 347 2.51 -9.36 -7.16
N LYS A 348 1.66 -9.07 -6.17
CA LYS A 348 1.95 -9.31 -4.75
C LYS A 348 0.99 -10.35 -4.19
N LYS A 349 1.48 -11.25 -3.34
CA LYS A 349 0.62 -12.19 -2.61
C LYS A 349 -0.30 -11.43 -1.66
N ASP A 350 -1.59 -11.79 -1.65
CA ASP A 350 -2.58 -11.22 -0.74
C ASP A 350 -2.29 -11.63 0.71
N GLN A 351 -2.41 -10.68 1.63
CA GLN A 351 -2.21 -10.83 3.07
C GLN A 351 -3.38 -10.17 3.85
N GLY A 352 -4.52 -9.94 3.21
CA GLY A 352 -5.65 -9.20 3.78
C GLY A 352 -5.47 -7.69 3.70
N GLN A 353 -4.80 -7.19 2.66
CA GLN A 353 -4.76 -5.76 2.35
C GLN A 353 -6.14 -5.25 1.92
N LYS A 354 -6.36 -3.95 2.07
CA LYS A 354 -7.54 -3.24 1.57
C LYS A 354 -7.08 -2.14 0.61
N ILE A 355 -7.72 -2.05 -0.56
CA ILE A 355 -7.49 -0.96 -1.51
C ILE A 355 -8.57 0.12 -1.36
N TYR A 356 -8.16 1.37 -1.45
CA TYR A 356 -9.00 2.56 -1.53
C TYR A 356 -8.77 3.23 -2.89
N GLN A 357 -9.83 3.48 -3.65
CA GLN A 357 -9.79 4.01 -5.01
C GLN A 357 -11.09 4.73 -5.34
N HIS A 358 -11.04 5.64 -6.32
CA HIS A 358 -12.22 6.35 -6.84
C HIS A 358 -12.56 5.97 -8.29
N GLU A 359 -11.68 5.23 -8.98
CA GLU A 359 -11.81 4.87 -10.40
C GLU A 359 -11.53 3.39 -10.71
N TYR A 360 -11.96 2.97 -11.90
CA TYR A 360 -11.82 1.62 -12.46
C TYR A 360 -11.29 1.63 -13.92
N SER A 361 -10.74 2.76 -14.39
CA SER A 361 -10.19 2.94 -15.74
C SER A 361 -9.22 4.11 -15.80
N MET A 362 -8.14 3.98 -16.56
CA MET A 362 -7.19 5.04 -16.92
C MET A 362 -7.47 5.63 -18.32
N SER A 363 -8.73 5.92 -18.65
CA SER A 363 -9.18 6.34 -19.99
C SER A 363 -8.53 7.61 -20.57
N SER A 364 -7.80 8.41 -19.78
CA SER A 364 -7.20 9.67 -20.22
C SER A 364 -5.90 10.03 -19.49
N ASN A 365 -5.24 11.06 -19.98
CA ASN A 365 -4.03 11.70 -19.46
C ASN A 365 -4.36 13.16 -19.09
N LEU A 366 -3.94 13.65 -17.92
CA LEU A 366 -3.80 15.09 -17.65
C LEU A 366 -2.32 15.46 -17.81
N ARG A 367 -2.01 16.52 -18.57
CA ARG A 367 -0.65 16.90 -18.96
C ARG A 367 -0.37 18.39 -18.66
N ASP A 368 0.82 18.70 -18.16
CA ASP A 368 1.29 20.08 -17.89
C ASP A 368 2.77 20.25 -18.31
N ASP A 369 3.16 21.42 -18.82
CA ASP A 369 4.57 21.79 -19.08
C ASP A 369 5.36 22.04 -17.79
N LYS A 370 4.67 22.15 -16.65
CA LYS A 370 5.23 22.25 -15.29
C LYS A 370 5.27 20.88 -14.62
N ALA A 371 5.69 20.84 -13.35
CA ALA A 371 5.52 19.67 -12.50
C ALA A 371 4.06 19.56 -12.02
N LEU A 372 3.36 18.50 -12.42
CA LEU A 372 1.95 18.27 -12.13
C LEU A 372 1.78 17.65 -10.74
N THR A 373 0.90 18.19 -9.90
CA THR A 373 0.56 17.62 -8.59
C THR A 373 -0.95 17.44 -8.45
N VAL A 374 -1.36 16.22 -8.12
CA VAL A 374 -2.77 15.82 -7.91
C VAL A 374 -2.91 15.01 -6.61
N ALA A 375 -4.12 14.90 -6.07
CA ALA A 375 -4.38 14.11 -4.87
C ALA A 375 -5.79 13.50 -4.81
N ASN A 376 -5.88 12.27 -4.30
CA ASN A 376 -7.16 11.62 -3.95
C ASN A 376 -7.34 11.57 -2.43
N ALA A 377 -8.50 12.02 -1.96
CA ALA A 377 -8.93 12.03 -0.57
C ALA A 377 -9.71 10.76 -0.20
N PHE A 378 -9.36 10.15 0.93
CA PHE A 378 -9.96 8.92 1.43
C PHE A 378 -10.36 9.03 2.90
N ASN A 379 -11.25 8.14 3.33
CA ASN A 379 -11.65 7.99 4.73
C ASN A 379 -11.18 6.62 5.25
N PHE A 380 -9.96 6.58 5.77
CA PHE A 380 -9.29 5.36 6.21
C PHE A 380 -9.88 4.84 7.53
N GLU A 381 -9.90 3.51 7.71
CA GLU A 381 -10.45 2.95 8.96
C GLU A 381 -9.49 3.13 10.15
N ALA A 382 -10.06 3.15 11.36
CA ALA A 382 -9.30 3.36 12.58
C ALA A 382 -8.33 2.18 12.85
N GLY A 383 -7.03 2.49 12.88
CA GLY A 383 -5.97 1.50 13.09
C GLY A 383 -5.39 0.88 11.81
N GLU A 384 -5.74 1.40 10.63
CA GLU A 384 -5.06 1.03 9.38
C GLU A 384 -3.70 1.72 9.22
N VAL A 385 -2.79 1.04 8.53
CA VAL A 385 -1.52 1.59 8.03
C VAL A 385 -1.48 1.51 6.50
N LEU A 386 -0.96 2.55 5.86
CA LEU A 386 -0.72 2.61 4.43
C LEU A 386 0.54 1.78 4.10
N GLN A 387 0.35 0.61 3.49
CA GLN A 387 1.44 -0.23 3.02
C GLN A 387 2.04 0.32 1.73
N GLY A 388 1.19 0.73 0.78
CA GLY A 388 1.61 1.14 -0.56
C GLY A 388 0.65 2.15 -1.20
N VAL A 389 1.11 2.79 -2.26
CA VAL A 389 0.30 3.66 -3.13
C VAL A 389 0.53 3.24 -4.56
N MET A 390 -0.55 2.93 -5.28
CA MET A 390 -0.55 2.68 -6.71
C MET A 390 -0.95 3.97 -7.44
N PHE A 391 -0.27 4.30 -8.53
CA PHE A 391 -0.67 5.37 -9.45
C PHE A 391 -0.31 5.01 -10.88
N ALA A 392 -0.85 5.76 -11.86
CA ALA A 392 -0.49 5.58 -13.27
C ALA A 392 -0.07 6.91 -13.94
N THR A 393 0.91 6.83 -14.84
CA THR A 393 1.47 7.95 -15.62
C THR A 393 2.15 7.41 -16.89
N ASP A 394 2.22 8.21 -17.95
CA ASP A 394 3.04 7.91 -19.14
C ASP A 394 4.40 8.62 -19.16
N SER A 395 4.73 9.37 -18.09
CA SER A 395 5.98 10.13 -17.94
C SER A 395 7.18 9.24 -17.58
N GLN A 396 7.52 8.25 -18.43
CA GLN A 396 8.68 7.38 -18.21
C GLN A 396 9.97 8.21 -18.00
N GLY A 397 10.67 7.95 -16.89
CA GLY A 397 11.91 8.63 -16.51
C GLY A 397 11.72 9.90 -15.67
N ALA A 398 10.50 10.43 -15.53
CA ALA A 398 10.22 11.58 -14.67
C ALA A 398 10.52 11.29 -13.19
N ASN A 399 10.74 12.33 -12.40
CA ASN A 399 10.80 12.21 -10.95
C ASN A 399 9.37 12.16 -10.38
N TYR A 400 9.15 11.37 -9.33
CA TYR A 400 7.89 11.35 -8.59
C TYR A 400 8.09 11.60 -7.09
N GLU A 401 7.08 12.18 -6.45
CA GLU A 401 6.96 12.31 -4.99
C GLU A 401 5.55 11.91 -4.54
N ILE A 402 5.47 11.20 -3.41
CA ILE A 402 4.22 10.71 -2.81
C ILE A 402 4.07 11.32 -1.42
N TYR A 403 2.94 11.96 -1.16
CA TYR A 403 2.65 12.67 0.09
C TYR A 403 1.40 12.13 0.80
N TYR A 404 1.40 12.15 2.13
CA TYR A 404 0.17 12.16 2.93
C TYR A 404 -0.19 13.60 3.28
N ILE A 405 -1.43 13.99 2.99
CA ILE A 405 -1.96 15.34 3.22
C ILE A 405 -3.06 15.22 4.29
N PRO A 406 -2.83 15.69 5.53
CA PRO A 406 -3.77 15.48 6.63
C PRO A 406 -5.02 16.34 6.48
N TYR A 407 -6.19 15.77 6.79
CA TYR A 407 -7.42 16.54 6.92
C TYR A 407 -7.44 17.27 8.27
N VAL A 408 -7.38 18.60 8.27
CA VAL A 408 -7.34 19.44 9.48
C VAL A 408 -8.15 20.71 9.27
N SER A 409 -8.82 21.19 10.33
CA SER A 409 -9.66 22.39 10.26
C SER A 409 -10.68 22.39 9.09
N ASN A 410 -11.21 21.19 8.78
CA ASN A 410 -12.13 20.89 7.67
C ASN A 410 -11.56 21.02 6.24
N SER A 411 -10.25 21.13 6.04
CA SER A 411 -9.59 21.17 4.71
C SER A 411 -8.42 20.19 4.58
N TYR A 412 -8.00 19.91 3.35
CA TYR A 412 -6.74 19.25 3.03
C TYR A 412 -5.67 20.33 2.81
N ASP A 413 -4.83 20.56 3.81
CA ASP A 413 -3.84 21.63 3.79
C ASP A 413 -2.49 21.15 3.22
N TYR A 414 -2.19 21.55 1.99
CA TYR A 414 -0.97 21.15 1.28
C TYR A 414 0.33 21.70 1.90
N SER A 415 0.26 22.74 2.73
CA SER A 415 1.43 23.21 3.51
C SER A 415 1.83 22.20 4.59
N LYS A 416 0.88 21.36 5.05
CA LYS A 416 1.05 20.35 6.11
C LYS A 416 1.30 18.93 5.58
N LYS A 417 1.61 18.80 4.28
CA LYS A 417 1.92 17.51 3.65
C LYS A 417 3.16 16.84 4.25
N LEU A 418 3.14 15.52 4.30
CA LEU A 418 4.26 14.68 4.74
C LEU A 418 4.77 13.89 3.54
N LEU A 419 6.02 14.11 3.13
CA LEU A 419 6.68 13.28 2.11
C LEU A 419 6.82 11.85 2.65
N LEU A 420 6.23 10.89 1.94
CA LEU A 420 6.27 9.47 2.26
C LEU A 420 7.39 8.75 1.49
N LYS A 421 7.52 9.09 0.20
CA LYS A 421 8.43 8.46 -0.74
C LYS A 421 8.70 9.38 -1.92
N SER A 422 9.85 9.23 -2.56
CA SER A 422 10.15 9.76 -3.88
C SER A 422 10.97 8.76 -4.68
N GLY A 423 11.04 8.94 -6.00
CA GLY A 423 11.73 8.05 -6.92
C GLY A 423 11.68 8.56 -8.35
N ARG A 424 11.90 7.66 -9.32
CA ARG A 424 11.70 7.90 -10.75
C ARG A 424 10.69 6.90 -11.33
N VAL A 425 9.96 7.33 -12.36
CA VAL A 425 8.99 6.50 -13.07
C VAL A 425 9.75 5.53 -13.98
N ASP A 426 9.73 4.23 -13.69
CA ASP A 426 10.49 3.22 -14.46
C ASP A 426 9.81 2.87 -15.80
N HIS A 427 8.47 2.89 -15.85
CA HIS A 427 7.65 2.55 -17.01
C HIS A 427 6.37 3.40 -17.09
N SER A 428 5.79 3.47 -18.29
CA SER A 428 4.44 3.99 -18.53
C SER A 428 3.39 2.97 -18.10
N GLY A 429 2.29 3.42 -17.49
CA GLY A 429 1.22 2.57 -16.94
C GLY A 429 1.19 2.59 -15.40
N TYR A 430 0.67 1.52 -14.80
CA TYR A 430 0.48 1.41 -13.36
C TYR A 430 1.77 1.02 -12.62
N THR A 431 2.07 1.75 -11.54
CA THR A 431 3.20 1.49 -10.62
C THR A 431 2.71 1.49 -9.17
N THR A 432 3.10 0.50 -8.36
CA THR A 432 2.85 0.45 -6.91
C THR A 432 4.11 0.67 -6.11
N VAL A 433 4.09 1.70 -5.26
CA VAL A 433 5.23 2.13 -4.46
C VAL A 433 5.01 1.78 -2.98
N ASP A 434 5.95 1.05 -2.38
CA ASP A 434 5.90 0.69 -0.96
C ASP A 434 6.23 1.89 -0.05
N ILE A 435 5.29 2.20 0.83
CA ILE A 435 5.25 3.33 1.78
C ILE A 435 5.74 2.92 3.18
N ASN A 436 5.98 1.63 3.42
CA ASN A 436 6.55 1.09 4.66
C ASN A 436 5.70 1.39 5.92
N ASN A 437 4.38 1.20 5.83
CA ASN A 437 3.41 1.32 6.94
C ASN A 437 3.28 2.75 7.53
N HIS A 438 2.85 3.73 6.73
CA HIS A 438 2.49 5.05 7.28
C HIS A 438 1.16 4.98 8.06
N ARG A 439 1.11 5.56 9.27
CA ARG A 439 -0.05 5.45 10.17
C ARG A 439 -1.17 6.44 9.78
N LEU A 440 -2.36 5.91 9.49
CA LEU A 440 -3.51 6.69 9.03
C LEU A 440 -4.38 7.17 10.21
N ASN A 441 -5.12 8.26 10.01
CA ASN A 441 -5.92 8.92 11.06
C ASN A 441 -7.32 9.36 10.56
N GLY A 442 -8.09 8.44 9.96
CA GLY A 442 -9.40 8.76 9.40
C GLY A 442 -9.27 9.45 8.04
N LYS A 443 -9.79 10.69 7.92
CA LYS A 443 -9.70 11.46 6.68
C LYS A 443 -8.28 11.94 6.38
N GLY A 444 -7.83 11.74 5.15
CA GLY A 444 -6.57 12.23 4.62
C GLY A 444 -6.50 12.02 3.12
N ALA A 445 -5.65 12.77 2.43
CA ALA A 445 -5.44 12.61 0.98
C ALA A 445 -4.04 12.09 0.67
N ILE A 446 -3.93 11.31 -0.40
CA ILE A 446 -2.67 10.85 -0.97
C ILE A 446 -2.38 11.72 -2.19
N GLY A 447 -1.30 12.49 -2.11
CA GLY A 447 -0.83 13.35 -3.20
C GLY A 447 0.28 12.68 -4.00
N ILE A 448 0.20 12.79 -5.33
CA ILE A 448 1.27 12.43 -6.27
C ILE A 448 1.73 13.71 -6.98
N ARG A 449 3.04 13.97 -6.97
CA ARG A 449 3.69 14.96 -7.83
C ARG A 449 4.54 14.23 -8.86
N ILE A 450 4.37 14.57 -10.14
CA ILE A 450 5.19 14.11 -11.26
C ILE A 450 5.95 15.32 -11.83
N ASP A 451 7.25 15.17 -12.04
CA ASP A 451 8.11 16.22 -12.56
C ASP A 451 9.02 15.68 -13.68
N ASN A 452 8.59 15.96 -14.92
CA ASN A 452 9.28 15.60 -16.15
C ASN A 452 10.00 16.81 -16.79
N THR A 453 9.96 17.98 -16.13
CA THR A 453 10.43 19.26 -16.69
C THR A 453 11.91 19.24 -17.08
N GLN A 454 12.74 18.51 -16.32
CA GLN A 454 14.17 18.31 -16.58
C GLN A 454 14.46 17.56 -17.90
N ALA A 455 13.49 16.83 -18.45
CA ALA A 455 13.60 16.15 -19.74
C ALA A 455 13.10 17.01 -20.92
N GLY A 456 12.66 18.25 -20.68
CA GLY A 456 12.01 19.09 -21.70
C GLY A 456 10.65 18.55 -22.16
N GLN A 457 9.97 17.78 -21.31
CA GLN A 457 8.71 17.12 -21.63
C GLN A 457 7.62 17.45 -20.61
N LYS A 458 6.36 17.45 -21.07
CA LYS A 458 5.19 17.54 -20.18
C LYS A 458 5.20 16.45 -19.12
N SER A 459 4.89 16.84 -17.88
CA SER A 459 4.59 15.95 -16.76
C SER A 459 3.14 15.47 -16.89
N THR A 460 2.89 14.20 -16.61
CA THR A 460 1.59 13.58 -16.85
C THR A 460 1.12 12.71 -15.68
N ILE A 461 -0.19 12.61 -15.51
CA ILE A 461 -0.83 11.61 -14.65
C ILE A 461 -2.02 11.04 -15.41
N ASN A 462 -2.24 9.73 -15.33
CA ASN A 462 -3.44 9.13 -15.87
C ASN A 462 -4.66 9.54 -15.03
N ILE A 463 -5.79 9.70 -15.70
CA ILE A 463 -7.06 10.10 -15.11
C ILE A 463 -8.19 9.22 -15.65
N GLU A 464 -9.18 8.99 -14.81
CA GLU A 464 -10.51 8.55 -15.20
C GLU A 464 -11.28 9.72 -15.81
N LYS A 465 -11.84 9.56 -17.01
CA LYS A 465 -12.66 10.58 -17.66
C LYS A 465 -13.62 10.01 -18.70
N ASP A 466 -14.80 10.61 -18.80
CA ASP A 466 -15.72 10.44 -19.93
C ASP A 466 -15.04 10.77 -21.27
N VAL A 467 -14.99 9.80 -22.19
CA VAL A 467 -14.47 9.98 -23.55
C VAL A 467 -15.63 10.04 -24.54
N VAL A 468 -15.59 10.98 -25.48
CA VAL A 468 -16.66 11.14 -26.50
C VAL A 468 -16.73 9.89 -27.37
N GLY A 469 -17.95 9.39 -27.61
CA GLY A 469 -18.20 8.13 -28.33
C GLY A 469 -18.08 6.86 -27.47
N TYR A 470 -17.26 6.87 -26.42
CA TYR A 470 -16.96 5.71 -25.57
C TYR A 470 -18.06 5.42 -24.53
N LYS A 471 -19.23 4.97 -25.00
CA LYS A 471 -20.44 4.77 -24.18
C LYS A 471 -20.34 3.68 -23.11
N MET A 472 -19.36 2.77 -23.23
CA MET A 472 -19.22 1.59 -22.37
C MET A 472 -18.54 1.88 -21.01
N TYR A 473 -18.05 3.09 -20.79
CA TYR A 473 -17.59 3.57 -19.49
C TYR A 473 -18.19 4.94 -19.17
N LYS A 474 -18.58 5.15 -17.91
CA LYS A 474 -19.17 6.42 -17.46
C LYS A 474 -18.47 6.90 -16.18
N SER A 475 -17.62 7.91 -16.29
CA SER A 475 -16.79 8.36 -15.15
C SER A 475 -17.60 9.13 -14.10
N SER A 476 -17.18 9.04 -12.83
CA SER A 476 -17.93 9.60 -11.70
C SER A 476 -17.03 10.11 -10.58
N SER A 477 -17.15 11.38 -10.22
CA SER A 477 -16.47 11.98 -9.05
C SER A 477 -17.44 12.75 -8.16
N ASN A 478 -17.19 12.82 -6.86
CA ASN A 478 -17.94 13.63 -5.90
C ASN A 478 -17.12 14.85 -5.42
N PRO A 479 -17.77 15.93 -4.93
CA PRO A 479 -17.07 17.11 -4.45
C PRO A 479 -16.10 16.79 -3.31
N GLY A 480 -14.82 17.14 -3.49
CA GLY A 480 -13.78 16.95 -2.47
C GLY A 480 -13.20 15.54 -2.37
N GLU A 481 -13.39 14.69 -3.39
CA GLU A 481 -12.65 13.43 -3.56
C GLU A 481 -11.30 13.64 -4.24
N SER A 482 -11.27 14.44 -5.31
CA SER A 482 -10.12 14.54 -6.23
C SER A 482 -9.68 15.99 -6.43
N PHE A 483 -8.36 16.23 -6.37
CA PHE A 483 -7.77 17.57 -6.32
C PHE A 483 -6.57 17.70 -7.27
N VAL A 484 -6.37 18.92 -7.79
CA VAL A 484 -5.15 19.36 -8.48
C VAL A 484 -4.56 20.57 -7.74
N LEU A 485 -3.23 20.68 -7.71
CA LEU A 485 -2.54 21.80 -7.06
C LEU A 485 -2.47 23.00 -8.01
N ILE A 486 -2.99 24.14 -7.59
CA ILE A 486 -2.93 25.42 -8.31
C ILE A 486 -2.52 26.49 -7.30
N ASN A 487 -1.41 27.20 -7.53
CA ASN A 487 -0.86 28.23 -6.64
C ASN A 487 -0.80 27.79 -5.17
N ASP A 488 -0.06 26.69 -4.93
CA ASP A 488 0.13 25.99 -3.65
C ASP A 488 -1.16 25.53 -2.92
N SER A 489 -2.33 25.67 -3.56
CA SER A 489 -3.65 25.35 -3.02
C SER A 489 -4.25 24.14 -3.74
N LEU A 490 -4.85 23.20 -3.00
CA LEU A 490 -5.56 22.08 -3.60
C LEU A 490 -6.95 22.51 -4.04
N VAL A 491 -7.16 22.53 -5.36
CA VAL A 491 -8.45 22.86 -5.98
C VAL A 491 -9.17 21.56 -6.32
N ASP A 492 -10.41 21.46 -5.84
CA ASP A 492 -11.36 20.37 -6.11
C ASP A 492 -11.63 20.27 -7.62
N MET A 493 -11.16 19.19 -8.26
CA MET A 493 -11.18 19.02 -9.72
C MET A 493 -12.60 19.11 -10.28
N LYS A 494 -13.60 18.69 -9.51
CA LYS A 494 -15.02 18.76 -9.88
C LYS A 494 -15.53 20.19 -10.13
N LYS A 495 -14.79 21.20 -9.67
CA LYS A 495 -15.11 22.63 -9.83
C LYS A 495 -14.34 23.31 -10.98
N ILE A 496 -13.54 22.56 -11.74
CA ILE A 496 -12.73 23.06 -12.85
C ILE A 496 -13.36 22.61 -14.16
N GLY A 497 -13.52 23.56 -15.10
CA GLY A 497 -14.08 23.28 -16.42
C GLY A 497 -13.25 22.25 -17.18
N GLY A 498 -13.87 21.15 -17.60
CA GLY A 498 -13.23 20.01 -18.25
C GLY A 498 -12.77 18.88 -17.31
N LEU A 499 -12.93 19.00 -15.99
CA LEU A 499 -12.56 17.97 -14.98
C LEU A 499 -13.76 17.55 -14.09
N GLU A 500 -14.99 17.88 -14.50
CA GLU A 500 -16.21 17.77 -13.69
C GLU A 500 -16.62 16.33 -13.35
N SER A 501 -16.17 15.33 -14.10
CA SER A 501 -16.40 13.90 -13.87
C SER A 501 -15.10 13.10 -13.72
N THR A 502 -14.01 13.76 -13.32
CA THR A 502 -12.65 13.19 -13.36
C THR A 502 -12.08 12.87 -11.98
N ASN A 503 -11.39 11.73 -11.89
CA ASN A 503 -10.52 11.34 -10.78
C ASN A 503 -9.11 10.98 -11.33
N PRO A 504 -8.00 11.43 -10.72
CA PRO A 504 -6.68 10.93 -11.07
C PRO A 504 -6.50 9.49 -10.58
N VAL A 505 -5.73 8.68 -11.33
CA VAL A 505 -5.48 7.27 -11.02
C VAL A 505 -4.48 7.19 -9.87
N ILE A 506 -5.01 7.19 -8.64
CA ILE A 506 -4.29 7.08 -7.37
C ILE A 506 -5.09 6.16 -6.46
N LYS A 507 -4.54 5.00 -6.12
CA LYS A 507 -5.14 4.00 -5.23
C LYS A 507 -4.26 3.81 -3.98
N ALA A 508 -4.86 3.82 -2.79
CA ALA A 508 -4.15 3.67 -1.52
C ALA A 508 -4.33 2.24 -0.96
N ILE A 509 -3.22 1.52 -0.79
CA ILE A 509 -3.19 0.13 -0.32
C ILE A 509 -2.89 0.14 1.19
N THR A 510 -3.89 -0.17 2.00
CA THR A 510 -3.78 -0.21 3.46
C THR A 510 -3.82 -1.64 3.98
N SER A 511 -3.50 -1.82 5.26
CA SER A 511 -3.82 -3.03 5.97
C SER A 511 -4.17 -2.76 7.42
N LYS A 512 -4.94 -3.68 8.01
CA LYS A 512 -5.16 -3.78 9.45
C LYS A 512 -4.03 -4.61 10.08
N ASN A 513 -2.77 -4.25 9.79
CA ASN A 513 -1.55 -4.84 10.37
C ASN A 513 -1.44 -4.48 11.85
N LYS A 514 -2.34 -5.06 12.65
CA LYS A 514 -2.15 -5.20 14.09
C LYS A 514 -0.85 -5.97 14.29
N VAL A 515 0.07 -5.41 15.08
CA VAL A 515 0.83 -6.27 16.00
C VAL A 515 -0.24 -7.10 16.73
N SER A 516 -0.25 -8.42 16.54
CA SER A 516 -1.36 -9.27 16.98
C SER A 516 -1.66 -9.02 18.46
N GLY A 517 -2.92 -9.09 18.88
CA GLY A 517 -3.32 -8.58 20.21
C GLY A 517 -2.52 -9.19 21.38
N GLU A 518 -2.06 -10.43 21.21
CA GLU A 518 -1.18 -11.17 22.12
C GLU A 518 0.25 -10.63 22.26
N ASN A 519 0.64 -9.69 21.40
CA ASN A 519 1.98 -9.10 21.26
C ASN A 519 2.00 -7.59 21.61
N ILE A 520 0.86 -7.03 22.04
CA ILE A 520 0.77 -5.66 22.58
C ILE A 520 0.59 -5.71 24.10
N ILE A 521 1.39 -4.94 24.84
CA ILE A 521 1.21 -4.68 26.26
C ILE A 521 0.87 -3.20 26.41
N ALA A 522 -0.42 -2.87 26.31
CA ALA A 522 -0.89 -1.49 26.37
C ALA A 522 -2.33 -1.41 26.88
N GLY A 523 -2.63 -0.31 27.56
CA GLY A 523 -4.01 0.09 27.87
C GLY A 523 -4.41 1.36 27.12
N SER A 524 -5.66 1.81 27.31
CA SER A 524 -6.15 3.05 26.69
C SER A 524 -5.52 4.34 27.23
N ASN A 525 -4.66 4.23 28.25
CA ASN A 525 -3.86 5.33 28.81
C ASN A 525 -2.61 4.75 29.53
N ARG A 526 -1.66 5.61 29.92
CA ARG A 526 -0.39 5.21 30.59
C ARG A 526 -0.60 4.40 31.89
N TYR A 527 -1.66 4.68 32.65
CA TYR A 527 -1.97 3.96 33.88
C TYR A 527 -2.38 2.52 33.54
N LYS A 528 -3.29 2.34 32.58
CA LYS A 528 -3.68 1.01 32.09
C LYS A 528 -2.52 0.27 31.39
N THR A 529 -1.61 0.95 30.71
CA THR A 529 -0.37 0.31 30.22
C THR A 529 0.46 -0.27 31.36
N ALA A 530 0.66 0.46 32.46
CA ALA A 530 1.35 -0.08 33.64
C ALA A 530 0.59 -1.25 34.30
N VAL A 531 -0.75 -1.23 34.29
CA VAL A 531 -1.59 -2.35 34.73
C VAL A 531 -1.40 -3.59 33.83
N GLU A 532 -1.41 -3.45 32.51
CA GLU A 532 -1.19 -4.60 31.62
C GLU A 532 0.26 -5.12 31.68
N VAL A 533 1.26 -4.26 31.86
CA VAL A 533 2.65 -4.67 32.17
C VAL A 533 2.70 -5.47 33.48
N SER A 534 2.02 -4.97 34.52
CA SER A 534 1.97 -5.60 35.85
C SER A 534 1.31 -6.98 35.78
N LYS A 535 0.14 -7.11 35.13
CA LYS A 535 -0.50 -8.41 34.86
C LYS A 535 0.39 -9.37 34.07
N LYS A 536 1.13 -8.88 33.07
CA LYS A 536 2.02 -9.72 32.25
C LYS A 536 3.21 -10.25 33.04
N GLY A 537 3.76 -9.46 33.96
CA GLY A 537 4.93 -9.83 34.76
C GLY A 537 4.62 -10.48 36.12
N TRP A 538 3.43 -10.28 36.70
CA TRP A 538 3.11 -10.64 38.08
C TRP A 538 1.66 -11.11 38.27
N THR A 539 1.49 -12.41 38.57
CA THR A 539 0.22 -12.93 39.09
C THR A 539 -0.14 -12.29 40.43
N ASN A 540 0.84 -12.16 41.32
CA ASN A 540 0.78 -11.43 42.60
C ASN A 540 2.12 -10.69 42.84
N SER A 541 2.12 -9.72 43.76
CA SER A 541 3.36 -9.20 44.36
C SER A 541 3.05 -8.48 45.67
N GLU A 542 3.75 -8.83 46.75
CA GLU A 542 3.61 -8.14 48.04
C GLU A 542 4.15 -6.70 48.01
N ASN A 543 4.97 -6.35 47.01
CA ASN A 543 5.65 -5.06 46.90
C ASN A 543 5.23 -4.35 45.61
N VAL A 544 4.93 -3.06 45.68
CA VAL A 544 4.67 -2.18 44.52
C VAL A 544 5.55 -0.95 44.62
N VAL A 545 6.19 -0.55 43.51
CA VAL A 545 6.85 0.76 43.41
C VAL A 545 5.89 1.74 42.73
N LEU A 546 5.60 2.86 43.38
CA LEU A 546 4.61 3.85 42.91
C LEU A 546 5.31 5.15 42.49
N VAL A 547 5.15 5.53 41.22
CA VAL A 547 5.85 6.65 40.57
C VAL A 547 4.87 7.68 39.98
N ASN A 548 5.30 8.93 39.80
CA ASN A 548 4.44 9.97 39.22
C ASN A 548 4.38 9.92 37.68
N SER A 549 3.20 10.13 37.11
CA SER A 549 2.89 10.13 35.67
C SER A 549 3.55 11.21 34.82
N LYS A 550 4.10 12.26 35.46
CA LYS A 550 4.65 13.48 34.84
C LYS A 550 6.03 13.86 35.42
N SER A 551 6.36 13.47 36.64
CA SER A 551 7.68 13.65 37.28
C SER A 551 8.60 12.47 36.99
N MET A 552 8.82 12.18 35.71
CA MET A 552 9.64 11.05 35.26
C MET A 552 11.06 10.99 35.87
N PRO A 553 11.82 12.10 36.04
CA PRO A 553 13.21 12.03 36.46
C PRO A 553 13.45 11.39 37.84
N ASP A 554 12.54 11.60 38.80
CA ASP A 554 12.62 10.94 40.11
C ASP A 554 12.49 9.41 40.00
N ALA A 555 11.76 8.94 38.98
CA ALA A 555 11.36 7.55 38.80
C ALA A 555 12.31 6.72 37.91
N LEU A 556 13.12 7.37 37.06
CA LEU A 556 14.02 6.69 36.11
C LEU A 556 14.98 5.68 36.74
N THR A 557 15.33 5.88 38.01
CA THR A 557 16.32 5.08 38.73
C THR A 557 15.69 3.96 39.55
N ALA A 558 14.36 3.89 39.60
CA ALA A 558 13.62 2.96 40.45
C ALA A 558 13.67 1.50 39.98
N THR A 559 14.12 1.21 38.76
CA THR A 559 14.07 -0.16 38.19
C THR A 559 14.97 -1.16 38.92
N SER A 560 16.14 -0.76 39.41
CA SER A 560 17.00 -1.62 40.26
C SER A 560 16.33 -1.94 41.59
N LEU A 561 15.79 -0.93 42.27
CA LEU A 561 15.00 -1.07 43.49
C LEU A 561 13.77 -1.96 43.31
N ALA A 562 13.00 -1.74 42.24
CA ALA A 562 11.82 -2.53 41.90
C ALA A 562 12.18 -3.99 41.64
N SER A 563 13.27 -4.25 40.90
CA SER A 563 13.76 -5.61 40.62
C SER A 563 14.21 -6.32 41.92
N LEU A 564 14.95 -5.62 42.78
CA LEU A 564 15.39 -6.13 44.10
C LEU A 564 14.22 -6.45 45.05
N LYS A 565 13.15 -5.66 45.04
CA LYS A 565 11.91 -5.91 45.80
C LYS A 565 10.93 -6.85 45.04
N SER A 566 11.28 -7.27 43.82
CA SER A 566 10.45 -8.07 42.90
C SER A 566 9.07 -7.45 42.61
N ALA A 567 9.02 -6.13 42.53
CA ALA A 567 7.83 -5.29 42.42
C ALA A 567 7.57 -4.80 40.97
N PRO A 568 6.30 -4.71 40.51
CA PRO A 568 5.96 -3.90 39.36
C PRO A 568 6.10 -2.39 39.67
N ILE A 569 6.32 -1.61 38.62
CA ILE A 569 6.31 -0.14 38.66
C ILE A 569 4.93 0.35 38.21
N LEU A 570 4.14 0.88 39.15
CA LEU A 570 2.82 1.44 38.88
C LEU A 570 2.85 2.97 38.92
N ILE A 571 1.98 3.61 38.13
CA ILE A 571 1.99 5.04 37.87
C ILE A 571 0.81 5.73 38.58
N THR A 572 0.99 6.90 39.18
CA THR A 572 -0.07 7.74 39.76
C THR A 572 0.00 9.19 39.29
N ASP A 573 -1.11 9.93 39.34
CA ASP A 573 -1.05 11.40 39.34
C ASP A 573 -0.60 11.92 40.73
N LYS A 574 -0.15 13.19 40.79
CA LYS A 574 0.44 13.77 42.01
C LYS A 574 -0.50 13.77 43.21
N ASN A 575 -1.75 14.17 43.01
CA ASN A 575 -2.70 14.48 44.08
C ASN A 575 -3.81 13.42 44.25
N LYS A 576 -3.87 12.42 43.37
CA LYS A 576 -4.92 11.40 43.33
C LYS A 576 -4.36 10.08 42.79
N LEU A 577 -4.61 9.00 43.53
CA LEU A 577 -4.40 7.63 43.04
C LEU A 577 -5.43 7.32 41.95
N ASN A 578 -4.99 6.73 40.83
CA ASN A 578 -5.90 6.32 39.77
C ASN A 578 -6.64 5.03 40.19
N PRO A 579 -7.99 4.94 40.08
CA PRO A 579 -8.74 3.72 40.37
C PRO A 579 -8.26 2.47 39.62
N ASP A 580 -7.79 2.59 38.37
CA ASP A 580 -7.19 1.48 37.61
C ASP A 580 -5.97 0.88 38.36
N ILE A 581 -5.20 1.74 39.04
CA ILE A 581 -3.95 1.42 39.74
C ILE A 581 -4.22 0.94 41.16
N GLU A 582 -5.23 1.50 41.83
CA GLU A 582 -5.72 0.98 43.12
C GLU A 582 -6.28 -0.44 42.95
N ASN A 583 -7.04 -0.69 41.89
CA ASN A 583 -7.53 -2.02 41.55
C ASN A 583 -6.40 -3.00 41.28
N GLU A 584 -5.33 -2.58 40.61
CA GLU A 584 -4.14 -3.42 40.37
C GLU A 584 -3.33 -3.69 41.65
N ILE A 585 -3.19 -2.69 42.54
CA ILE A 585 -2.61 -2.87 43.89
C ILE A 585 -3.38 -3.93 44.69
N ASN A 586 -4.72 -3.87 44.66
CA ASN A 586 -5.58 -4.87 45.29
C ASN A 586 -5.44 -6.25 44.59
N ARG A 587 -5.40 -6.31 43.25
CA ARG A 587 -5.24 -7.55 42.46
C ARG A 587 -3.91 -8.27 42.75
N LEU A 588 -2.84 -7.51 42.97
CA LEU A 588 -1.51 -8.04 43.31
C LEU A 588 -1.44 -8.59 44.74
N ALA A 589 -2.44 -8.32 45.59
CA ALA A 589 -2.41 -8.49 47.04
C ALA A 589 -1.21 -7.77 47.71
N ALA A 590 -0.89 -6.57 47.24
CA ALA A 590 0.27 -5.82 47.69
C ALA A 590 0.14 -5.34 49.15
N LYS A 591 1.20 -5.57 49.94
CA LYS A 591 1.30 -5.22 51.36
C LYS A 591 2.19 -4.00 51.59
N ASN A 592 3.23 -3.82 50.77
CA ASN A 592 4.20 -2.74 50.86
C ASN A 592 4.14 -1.86 49.61
N ILE A 593 3.95 -0.55 49.79
CA ILE A 593 4.01 0.43 48.70
C ILE A 593 5.25 1.31 48.90
N ILE A 594 6.14 1.34 47.90
CA ILE A 594 7.34 2.16 47.90
C ILE A 594 7.10 3.35 46.99
N VAL A 595 6.81 4.51 47.58
CA VAL A 595 6.59 5.76 46.84
C VAL A 595 7.93 6.41 46.50
N VAL A 596 8.17 6.64 45.21
CA VAL A 596 9.39 7.30 44.74
C VAL A 596 9.11 8.77 44.41
N GLY A 597 9.94 9.65 44.97
CA GLY A 597 9.82 11.11 44.87
C GLY A 597 9.17 11.78 46.09
N GLY A 598 9.41 13.09 46.24
CA GLY A 598 8.86 13.89 47.35
C GLY A 598 7.36 14.20 47.21
N ASP A 599 6.78 14.91 48.19
CA ASP A 599 5.38 15.38 48.13
C ASP A 599 5.09 16.22 46.87
N SER A 600 6.10 16.96 46.41
CA SER A 600 6.09 17.71 45.15
C SER A 600 5.80 16.84 43.92
N SER A 601 6.21 15.56 43.93
CA SER A 601 6.02 14.56 42.87
C SER A 601 4.84 13.62 43.15
N VAL A 602 4.70 13.07 44.36
CA VAL A 602 3.57 12.21 44.76
C VAL A 602 3.14 12.64 46.16
N SER A 603 1.94 13.21 46.32
CA SER A 603 1.57 13.85 47.59
C SER A 603 1.48 12.86 48.75
N MET A 604 1.81 13.32 49.96
CA MET A 604 1.69 12.56 51.22
C MET A 604 0.25 12.06 51.45
N LYS A 605 -0.76 12.75 50.92
CA LYS A 605 -2.17 12.30 50.93
C LYS A 605 -2.38 10.92 50.28
N ILE A 606 -1.58 10.55 49.27
CA ILE A 606 -1.62 9.21 48.66
C ILE A 606 -0.99 8.18 49.58
N SER A 607 0.11 8.53 50.26
CA SER A 607 0.72 7.68 51.28
C SER A 607 -0.23 7.43 52.46
N GLU A 608 -0.85 8.48 53.00
CA GLU A 608 -1.84 8.37 54.07
C GLU A 608 -3.05 7.51 53.66
N TYR A 609 -3.54 7.69 52.43
CA TYR A 609 -4.67 6.92 51.90
C TYR A 609 -4.36 5.41 51.86
N LEU A 610 -3.18 5.05 51.35
CA LEU A 610 -2.74 3.65 51.28
C LEU A 610 -2.46 3.07 52.67
N SER A 611 -1.84 3.83 53.58
CA SER A 611 -1.64 3.42 54.99
C SER A 611 -2.96 3.18 55.73
N LYS A 612 -3.98 4.03 55.51
CA LYS A 612 -5.33 3.85 56.07
C LYS A 612 -6.07 2.61 55.54
N ARG A 613 -5.60 2.01 54.43
CA ARG A 613 -6.05 0.72 53.89
C ARG A 613 -5.21 -0.47 54.39
N GLY A 614 -4.35 -0.29 55.39
CA GLY A 614 -3.55 -1.35 56.02
C GLY A 614 -2.24 -1.70 55.29
N MET A 615 -1.86 -0.97 54.24
CA MET A 615 -0.59 -1.17 53.54
C MET A 615 0.56 -0.44 54.25
N LYS A 616 1.75 -1.05 54.31
CA LYS A 616 2.97 -0.40 54.76
C LYS A 616 3.49 0.52 53.64
N VAL A 617 3.44 1.83 53.85
CA VAL A 617 3.96 2.79 52.87
C VAL A 617 5.36 3.27 53.27
N GLU A 618 6.34 2.97 52.41
CA GLU A 618 7.72 3.46 52.44
C GLU A 618 7.86 4.58 51.41
N ARG A 619 8.72 5.58 51.65
CA ARG A 619 8.97 6.68 50.69
C ARG A 619 10.45 6.96 50.55
N ILE A 620 10.92 7.00 49.31
CA ILE A 620 12.31 7.33 48.97
C ILE A 620 12.33 8.59 48.11
N ALA A 621 12.95 9.64 48.64
CA ALA A 621 12.97 10.97 48.05
C ALA A 621 14.22 11.75 48.49
N GLY A 622 14.60 12.73 47.70
CA GLY A 622 15.46 13.85 48.11
C GLY A 622 14.76 15.20 47.88
N ARG A 623 15.46 16.30 48.16
CA ARG A 623 15.04 17.68 47.85
C ARG A 623 14.96 17.92 46.33
N ASN A 624 15.62 17.08 45.54
CA ASN A 624 15.64 17.12 44.08
C ASN A 624 15.95 15.72 43.50
N ARG A 625 15.78 15.56 42.18
CA ARG A 625 15.97 14.28 41.45
C ARG A 625 17.34 13.62 41.62
N TYR A 626 18.41 14.39 41.83
CA TYR A 626 19.76 13.85 42.00
C TYR A 626 19.86 13.16 43.38
N GLU A 627 19.46 13.88 44.44
CA GLU A 627 19.39 13.35 45.80
C GLU A 627 18.35 12.21 45.94
N THR A 628 17.25 12.23 45.17
CA THR A 628 16.33 11.09 45.05
C THR A 628 17.06 9.87 44.45
N SER A 629 17.86 10.05 43.39
CA SER A 629 18.63 8.94 42.80
C SER A 629 19.72 8.41 43.73
N GLU A 630 20.37 9.28 44.50
CA GLU A 630 21.33 8.91 45.53
C GLU A 630 20.67 8.07 46.64
N ASN A 631 19.51 8.51 47.15
CA ASN A 631 18.78 7.76 48.18
C ASN A 631 18.22 6.42 47.67
N ILE A 632 17.84 6.32 46.39
CA ILE A 632 17.51 5.03 45.76
C ILE A 632 18.75 4.14 45.66
N ALA A 633 19.90 4.69 45.27
CA ALA A 633 21.15 3.94 45.19
C ALA A 633 21.63 3.41 46.56
N LYS A 634 21.40 4.16 47.65
CA LYS A 634 21.60 3.70 49.04
C LYS A 634 20.75 2.48 49.38
N GLU A 635 19.43 2.54 49.12
CA GLU A 635 18.53 1.42 49.39
C GLU A 635 18.86 0.21 48.50
N VAL A 636 19.23 0.41 47.22
CA VAL A 636 19.73 -0.65 46.33
C VAL A 636 20.97 -1.34 46.91
N ALA A 637 21.95 -0.59 47.41
CA ALA A 637 23.13 -1.15 48.06
C ALA A 637 22.80 -1.89 49.36
N ARG A 638 21.91 -1.34 50.21
CA ARG A 638 21.46 -1.97 51.45
C ARG A 638 20.70 -3.28 51.19
N LEU A 639 19.81 -3.29 50.18
CA LEU A 639 19.03 -4.45 49.79
C LEU A 639 19.90 -5.55 49.18
N SER A 640 20.85 -5.19 48.31
CA SER A 640 21.81 -6.15 47.73
C SER A 640 22.59 -6.85 48.85
N LYS A 641 23.13 -6.08 49.81
CA LYS A 641 23.81 -6.63 51.00
C LYS A 641 22.91 -7.55 51.82
N SER A 642 21.63 -7.21 52.00
CA SER A 642 20.65 -8.08 52.68
C SER A 642 20.25 -9.35 51.90
N LYS A 643 20.69 -9.48 50.65
CA LYS A 643 20.51 -10.64 49.77
C LYS A 643 21.84 -11.34 49.44
N ASP A 644 22.88 -11.09 50.22
CA ASP A 644 24.25 -11.59 50.02
C ASP A 644 24.81 -11.30 48.61
N THR A 645 24.58 -10.07 48.13
CA THR A 645 25.11 -9.57 46.85
C THR A 645 25.73 -8.18 47.03
N SER A 646 26.81 -7.90 46.28
CA SER A 646 27.48 -6.60 46.30
C SER A 646 27.04 -5.71 45.13
N VAL A 647 27.10 -4.39 45.33
CA VAL A 647 26.96 -3.40 44.25
C VAL A 647 28.35 -2.90 43.90
N ASN A 648 29.01 -3.56 42.96
CA ASN A 648 30.36 -3.19 42.49
C ASN A 648 30.34 -2.17 41.33
N SER A 649 29.17 -1.83 40.80
CA SER A 649 29.03 -1.04 39.57
C SER A 649 27.96 0.03 39.71
N VAL A 650 28.15 1.19 39.09
CA VAL A 650 27.16 2.29 39.03
C VAL A 650 26.95 2.78 37.60
N ALA A 651 25.79 3.37 37.31
CA ALA A 651 25.49 3.98 36.02
C ALA A 651 25.18 5.48 36.16
N LEU A 652 25.96 6.33 35.49
CA LEU A 652 25.81 7.79 35.48
C LEU A 652 25.00 8.23 34.25
N VAL A 653 23.92 8.97 34.47
CA VAL A 653 23.01 9.42 33.40
C VAL A 653 22.60 10.88 33.60
N ASN A 654 22.45 11.66 32.52
CA ASN A 654 22.06 13.08 32.67
C ASN A 654 20.59 13.20 33.12
N GLY A 655 20.35 13.72 34.33
CA GLY A 655 19.02 13.82 34.94
C GLY A 655 18.06 14.85 34.32
N ARG A 656 18.41 15.49 33.20
CA ARG A 656 17.56 16.44 32.46
C ARG A 656 17.38 16.10 30.98
N ARG A 657 18.45 15.68 30.29
CA ARG A 657 18.46 15.39 28.84
C ARG A 657 18.59 13.91 28.51
N GLY A 658 19.07 13.09 29.44
CA GLY A 658 19.35 11.67 29.27
C GLY A 658 18.21 10.74 29.68
N LEU A 659 16.95 11.21 29.69
CA LEU A 659 15.86 10.39 30.25
C LEU A 659 15.63 9.11 29.42
N ALA A 660 15.73 9.20 28.09
CA ALA A 660 15.67 8.04 27.20
C ALA A 660 16.88 7.09 27.35
N ASP A 661 18.05 7.65 27.67
CA ASP A 661 19.28 6.89 27.91
C ASP A 661 19.14 6.07 29.23
N ALA A 662 18.53 6.66 30.27
CA ALA A 662 18.21 5.97 31.51
C ALA A 662 17.19 4.84 31.30
N ILE A 663 16.09 5.08 30.55
CA ILE A 663 15.12 4.03 30.22
C ILE A 663 15.78 2.88 29.46
N SER A 664 16.65 3.19 28.50
CA SER A 664 17.40 2.17 27.72
C SER A 664 18.30 1.29 28.60
N PHE A 665 18.95 1.88 29.61
CA PHE A 665 19.78 1.14 30.56
C PHE A 665 18.97 0.44 31.67
N SER A 666 17.73 0.87 31.91
CA SER A 666 16.95 0.44 33.07
C SER A 666 16.75 -1.08 33.23
N PRO A 667 16.62 -1.91 32.16
CA PRO A 667 16.54 -3.37 32.36
C PRO A 667 17.85 -3.98 32.87
N ILE A 668 19.01 -3.42 32.49
CA ILE A 668 20.33 -3.85 32.98
C ILE A 668 20.58 -3.34 34.40
N SER A 669 20.09 -2.14 34.73
CA SER A 669 20.03 -1.64 36.11
C SER A 669 19.25 -2.61 37.01
N GLY A 670 18.11 -3.11 36.53
CA GLY A 670 17.30 -4.12 37.21
C GLY A 670 17.96 -5.49 37.31
N GLU A 671 18.48 -6.02 36.21
CA GLU A 671 19.08 -7.37 36.16
C GLU A 671 20.35 -7.51 37.00
N LYS A 672 21.21 -6.48 36.99
CA LYS A 672 22.56 -6.54 37.58
C LYS A 672 22.69 -5.74 38.88
N ASN A 673 21.58 -5.32 39.49
CA ASN A 673 21.52 -4.47 40.69
C ASN A 673 22.34 -3.16 40.58
N ILE A 674 22.57 -2.64 39.36
CA ILE A 674 23.38 -1.44 39.12
C ILE A 674 22.50 -0.21 39.37
N PRO A 675 22.73 0.60 40.42
CA PRO A 675 21.97 1.83 40.63
C PRO A 675 22.28 2.85 39.53
N ILE A 676 21.23 3.52 39.06
CA ILE A 676 21.35 4.69 38.19
C ILE A 676 21.45 5.93 39.10
N ILE A 677 22.50 6.72 38.90
CA ILE A 677 22.77 7.97 39.60
C ILE A 677 22.65 9.10 38.58
N LEU A 678 21.82 10.10 38.90
CA LEU A 678 21.54 11.20 37.99
C LEU A 678 22.57 12.32 38.17
N VAL A 679 23.24 12.68 37.08
CA VAL A 679 24.21 13.78 37.02
C VAL A 679 23.51 15.07 36.60
N GLY A 680 23.82 16.16 37.29
CA GLY A 680 23.30 17.51 37.01
C GLY A 680 24.25 18.37 36.18
N ASN A 681 23.88 19.63 35.94
CA ASN A 681 24.66 20.61 35.16
C ASN A 681 26.06 20.94 35.74
N ASN A 682 26.33 20.58 36.99
CA ASN A 682 27.66 20.68 37.62
C ASN A 682 28.63 19.57 37.15
N MET A 683 28.13 18.60 36.37
CA MET A 683 28.88 17.50 35.76
C MET A 683 29.68 16.64 36.75
N LYS A 684 29.26 16.60 38.02
CA LYS A 684 29.78 15.72 39.07
C LYS A 684 28.68 14.76 39.51
N ALA A 685 29.00 13.47 39.54
CA ALA A 685 28.17 12.49 40.24
C ALA A 685 28.49 12.53 41.73
N ASN A 686 27.48 12.57 42.59
CA ASN A 686 27.65 12.20 44.00
C ASN A 686 27.33 10.70 44.10
N ILE A 687 28.29 9.90 44.58
CA ILE A 687 28.11 8.44 44.66
C ILE A 687 28.04 8.04 46.14
N PRO A 688 26.91 7.50 46.62
CA PRO A 688 26.74 7.11 48.02
C PRO A 688 27.82 6.16 48.53
N THR A 689 28.39 6.46 49.70
CA THR A 689 29.41 5.62 50.36
C THR A 689 28.85 4.25 50.76
N GLU A 690 27.53 4.15 50.94
CA GLU A 690 26.83 2.90 51.26
C GLU A 690 26.96 1.83 50.16
N ILE A 691 27.29 2.21 48.92
CA ILE A 691 27.59 1.28 47.81
C ILE A 691 28.86 0.47 48.10
N GLY A 692 29.89 1.10 48.69
CA GLY A 692 31.19 0.49 48.95
C GLY A 692 32.15 0.64 47.76
N GLN A 693 32.99 -0.38 47.53
CA GLN A 693 34.03 -0.34 46.50
C GLN A 693 33.44 -0.53 45.10
N ILE A 694 33.61 0.49 44.25
CA ILE A 694 33.21 0.47 42.85
C ILE A 694 34.36 -0.09 42.01
N GLU A 695 34.05 -1.07 41.17
CA GLU A 695 34.96 -1.71 40.22
C GLU A 695 34.74 -1.21 38.78
N LYS A 696 33.57 -0.64 38.48
CA LYS A 696 33.23 -0.12 37.15
C LYS A 696 32.14 0.96 37.18
N THR A 697 32.35 2.05 36.44
CA THR A 697 31.34 3.09 36.21
C THR A 697 30.89 3.09 34.75
N TYR A 698 29.60 2.87 34.52
CA TYR A 698 29.00 3.07 33.20
C TYR A 698 28.57 4.54 33.04
N ILE A 699 28.88 5.17 31.91
CA ILE A 699 28.47 6.55 31.58
C ILE A 699 27.51 6.45 30.40
N ILE A 700 26.21 6.70 30.61
CA ILE A 700 25.20 6.49 29.57
C ILE A 700 24.76 7.82 28.97
N GLY A 701 25.07 8.03 27.69
CA GLY A 701 24.79 9.26 26.96
C GLY A 701 26.06 9.93 26.39
N GLY A 702 25.92 10.64 25.27
CA GLY A 702 27.03 11.29 24.55
C GLY A 702 27.60 12.51 25.29
N SER A 703 28.75 13.02 24.85
CA SER A 703 29.48 14.10 25.54
C SER A 703 28.70 15.41 25.69
N GLY A 704 27.87 15.76 24.70
CA GLY A 704 26.92 16.89 24.77
C GLY A 704 25.78 16.75 25.82
N SER A 705 25.72 15.60 26.52
CA SER A 705 24.83 15.34 27.66
C SER A 705 25.59 15.06 28.96
N LEU A 706 26.78 14.45 28.89
CA LEU A 706 27.60 14.06 30.04
C LEU A 706 29.07 14.33 29.73
N SER A 707 29.69 15.25 30.47
CA SER A 707 31.07 15.70 30.23
C SER A 707 32.07 14.56 30.18
N GLU A 708 33.08 14.67 29.30
CA GLU A 708 34.24 13.78 29.19
C GLU A 708 35.19 13.86 30.41
N GLY A 709 34.93 14.80 31.34
CA GLY A 709 35.54 14.83 32.66
C GLY A 709 35.02 13.75 33.62
N LEU A 710 33.88 13.10 33.32
CA LEU A 710 33.34 12.02 34.14
C LEU A 710 34.21 10.77 34.07
N GLU A 711 34.78 10.45 32.91
CA GLU A 711 35.77 9.39 32.71
C GLU A 711 36.97 9.58 33.66
N LYS A 712 37.54 10.78 33.69
CA LYS A 712 38.71 11.13 34.51
C LYS A 712 38.43 11.13 36.02
N SER A 713 37.16 11.17 36.43
CA SER A 713 36.72 11.19 37.83
C SER A 713 36.00 9.92 38.28
N SER A 714 35.92 8.90 37.42
CA SER A 714 35.23 7.63 37.68
C SER A 714 36.20 6.45 37.71
N LYS A 715 35.92 5.44 38.54
CA LYS A 715 36.70 4.21 38.57
C LYS A 715 36.32 3.33 37.37
N ASN A 716 37.29 3.00 36.52
CA ASN A 716 37.12 2.11 35.37
C ASN A 716 35.90 2.49 34.50
N PRO A 717 35.93 3.67 33.86
CA PRO A 717 34.79 4.19 33.12
C PRO A 717 34.55 3.46 31.81
N LEU A 718 33.29 3.23 31.47
CA LEU A 718 32.86 2.82 30.12
C LEU A 718 31.69 3.69 29.68
N ARG A 719 31.88 4.49 28.62
CA ARG A 719 30.79 5.25 28.01
C ARG A 719 30.02 4.38 27.00
N LEU A 720 28.69 4.40 27.10
CA LEU A 720 27.77 3.82 26.12
C LEU A 720 26.89 4.96 25.58
N SER A 721 27.00 5.24 24.28
CA SER A 721 26.41 6.44 23.69
C SER A 721 26.37 6.38 22.16
N GLY A 722 25.50 7.18 21.55
CA GLY A 722 25.59 7.52 20.13
C GLY A 722 25.03 8.91 19.85
N ASN A 723 24.99 9.28 18.56
CA ASN A 723 24.64 10.63 18.07
C ASN A 723 23.21 11.09 18.43
N ASN A 724 22.36 10.19 18.94
CA ASN A 724 21.01 10.45 19.42
C ASN A 724 20.58 9.30 20.38
N ARG A 725 19.43 9.47 21.05
CA ARG A 725 18.87 8.49 22.00
C ARG A 725 18.67 7.07 21.45
N ASN A 726 18.29 6.93 20.18
CA ASN A 726 18.10 5.62 19.53
C ASN A 726 19.47 4.95 19.25
N ASN A 727 20.51 5.74 18.98
CA ASN A 727 21.88 5.25 18.81
C ASN A 727 22.54 4.92 20.17
N THR A 728 22.26 5.67 21.24
CA THR A 728 22.64 5.26 22.62
C THR A 728 21.92 3.96 23.01
N ASN A 729 20.62 3.84 22.73
CA ASN A 729 19.85 2.61 22.91
C ASN A 729 20.49 1.43 22.17
N ALA A 730 20.90 1.60 20.91
CA ALA A 730 21.66 0.58 20.16
C ALA A 730 23.00 0.21 20.81
N SER A 731 23.78 1.19 21.28
CA SER A 731 25.07 0.96 21.97
C SER A 731 24.91 0.15 23.25
N ILE A 732 23.83 0.37 24.01
CA ILE A 732 23.50 -0.42 25.22
C ILE A 732 23.08 -1.84 24.82
N ILE A 733 22.28 -1.99 23.76
CA ILE A 733 21.83 -3.29 23.26
C ILE A 733 23.04 -4.13 22.81
N ASP A 734 23.92 -3.58 21.97
CA ASP A 734 25.12 -4.28 21.49
C ASP A 734 26.09 -4.64 22.62
N TYR A 735 26.23 -3.79 23.63
CA TYR A 735 27.16 -4.08 24.74
C TYR A 735 26.66 -5.17 25.69
N PHE A 736 25.35 -5.25 25.98
CA PHE A 736 24.80 -6.15 27.01
C PHE A 736 24.01 -7.36 26.49
N TYR A 737 23.56 -7.35 25.22
CA TYR A 737 22.64 -8.35 24.69
C TYR A 737 23.13 -9.03 23.39
N LYS A 738 24.23 -8.56 22.79
CA LYS A 738 24.89 -9.23 21.66
C LYS A 738 25.20 -10.70 22.00
N ASN A 739 24.91 -11.60 21.06
CA ASN A 739 24.98 -13.06 21.19
C ASN A 739 24.13 -13.67 22.32
N ARG A 740 23.22 -12.91 22.93
CA ARG A 740 22.37 -13.38 24.04
C ARG A 740 21.04 -13.93 23.54
N ASN A 741 20.60 -15.03 24.14
CA ASN A 741 19.20 -15.44 24.12
C ASN A 741 18.41 -14.54 25.08
N SER A 742 17.54 -13.68 24.55
CA SER A 742 16.58 -12.87 25.30
C SER A 742 15.18 -13.44 25.09
N GLU A 743 14.42 -13.63 26.17
CA GLU A 743 13.05 -14.16 26.09
C GLU A 743 12.18 -13.24 25.22
N PHE A 744 12.30 -11.94 25.45
CA PHE A 744 11.55 -10.90 24.75
C PHE A 744 12.43 -9.77 24.22
N ALA A 745 11.82 -8.88 23.45
CA ALA A 745 12.27 -7.51 23.26
C ALA A 745 11.07 -6.56 23.36
N PHE A 746 11.21 -5.49 24.16
CA PHE A 746 10.13 -4.56 24.46
C PHE A 746 10.29 -3.26 23.68
N VAL A 747 9.43 -3.01 22.70
CA VAL A 747 9.52 -1.81 21.84
C VAL A 747 8.64 -0.70 22.40
N ALA A 748 9.26 0.37 22.89
CA ALA A 748 8.60 1.49 23.54
C ALA A 748 8.92 2.82 22.84
N LYS A 749 8.10 3.85 23.10
CA LYS A 749 8.29 5.19 22.54
C LYS A 749 9.54 5.86 23.11
N ASP A 750 10.36 6.42 22.24
CA ASP A 750 11.63 7.07 22.62
C ASP A 750 11.51 8.47 23.26
N GLY A 751 10.29 8.99 23.45
CA GLY A 751 10.06 10.34 23.99
C GLY A 751 10.16 11.48 22.97
N ILE A 752 10.00 11.19 21.68
CA ILE A 752 9.74 12.18 20.63
C ILE A 752 8.23 12.14 20.27
N PRO A 753 7.60 13.26 19.88
CA PRO A 753 8.04 14.65 20.10
C PRO A 753 7.87 15.10 21.56
N ARG A 754 7.27 14.29 22.43
CA ARG A 754 7.06 14.59 23.86
C ARG A 754 7.80 13.62 24.75
N GLU A 755 8.65 14.16 25.63
CA GLU A 755 9.47 13.38 26.57
C GLU A 755 8.63 12.48 27.49
N ASP A 756 7.44 12.94 27.89
CA ASP A 756 6.49 12.21 28.74
C ASP A 756 5.97 10.89 28.12
N SER A 757 6.23 10.66 26.83
CA SER A 757 5.86 9.43 26.13
C SER A 757 6.84 8.27 26.41
N LEU A 758 7.97 8.53 27.08
CA LEU A 758 8.87 7.50 27.64
C LEU A 758 8.23 6.70 28.79
N ILE A 759 7.10 7.17 29.36
CA ILE A 759 6.50 6.60 30.58
C ILE A 759 6.09 5.13 30.42
N ASP A 760 5.72 4.69 29.21
CA ASP A 760 5.40 3.28 28.93
C ASP A 760 6.68 2.40 28.97
N GLY A 761 7.83 2.96 28.55
CA GLY A 761 9.15 2.34 28.71
C GLY A 761 9.63 2.28 30.15
N LEU A 762 9.24 3.26 30.99
CA LEU A 762 9.48 3.21 32.43
C LEU A 762 8.69 2.07 33.10
N ALA A 763 7.40 1.95 32.79
CA ALA A 763 6.54 0.93 33.38
C ALA A 763 7.09 -0.49 33.15
N VAL A 764 7.54 -0.79 31.91
CA VAL A 764 8.07 -2.12 31.56
C VAL A 764 9.48 -2.39 32.08
N GLY A 765 10.21 -1.39 32.60
CA GLY A 765 11.60 -1.53 33.05
C GLY A 765 11.84 -2.72 33.98
N ALA A 766 11.00 -2.90 35.01
CA ALA A 766 11.13 -4.01 35.96
C ALA A 766 10.75 -5.37 35.35
N TYR A 767 9.83 -5.41 34.38
CA TYR A 767 9.45 -6.65 33.68
C TYR A 767 10.51 -7.07 32.65
N ALA A 768 11.08 -6.09 31.94
CA ALA A 768 12.22 -6.27 31.05
C ALA A 768 13.47 -6.79 31.79
N ALA A 769 13.75 -6.24 32.99
CA ALA A 769 14.79 -6.76 33.88
C ALA A 769 14.51 -8.22 34.31
N LYS A 770 13.29 -8.52 34.77
CA LYS A 770 12.86 -9.87 35.20
C LYS A 770 13.01 -10.92 34.10
N THR A 771 12.74 -10.54 32.85
CA THR A 771 12.83 -11.39 31.65
C THR A 771 14.16 -11.24 30.89
N LYS A 772 15.17 -10.57 31.48
CA LYS A 772 16.53 -10.40 30.92
C LYS A 772 16.53 -9.86 29.48
N SER A 773 15.58 -8.96 29.18
CA SER A 773 15.20 -8.54 27.84
C SER A 773 15.42 -7.04 27.63
N PRO A 774 15.85 -6.59 26.44
CA PRO A 774 16.09 -5.17 26.16
C PRO A 774 14.78 -4.38 26.03
N ILE A 775 14.88 -3.07 26.31
CA ILE A 775 13.92 -2.08 25.82
C ILE A 775 14.51 -1.42 24.57
N VAL A 776 13.79 -1.50 23.46
CA VAL A 776 14.13 -0.86 22.19
C VAL A 776 13.32 0.44 22.09
N LEU A 777 13.99 1.58 21.99
CA LEU A 777 13.33 2.90 21.95
C LEU A 777 13.21 3.43 20.52
N ALA A 778 11.98 3.67 20.05
CA ALA A 778 11.72 4.18 18.69
C ALA A 778 10.56 5.18 18.62
N HIS A 779 10.62 6.10 17.64
CA HIS A 779 9.53 7.03 17.29
C HIS A 779 8.77 6.65 16.01
N SER A 780 9.32 5.80 15.15
CA SER A 780 8.64 5.34 13.93
C SER A 780 9.26 4.04 13.45
N LYS A 781 10.43 4.14 12.82
CA LYS A 781 11.28 3.03 12.38
C LYS A 781 12.50 2.88 13.29
N LEU A 782 13.09 1.68 13.28
CA LEU A 782 14.39 1.44 13.89
C LEU A 782 15.48 2.23 13.17
N LYS A 783 16.48 2.74 13.90
CA LYS A 783 17.70 3.28 13.28
C LYS A 783 18.61 2.14 12.81
N LYS A 784 19.54 2.41 11.89
CA LYS A 784 20.45 1.37 11.36
C LYS A 784 21.21 0.68 12.49
N GLN A 785 21.84 1.43 13.41
CA GLN A 785 22.53 0.84 14.55
C GLN A 785 21.63 -0.04 15.44
N GLN A 786 20.34 0.28 15.59
CA GLN A 786 19.42 -0.57 16.35
C GLN A 786 19.17 -1.90 15.63
N ARG A 787 18.97 -1.88 14.31
CA ARG A 787 18.87 -3.14 13.53
C ARG A 787 20.17 -3.93 13.61
N ASP A 788 21.32 -3.28 13.38
CA ASP A 788 22.64 -3.91 13.43
C ASP A 788 22.90 -4.62 14.78
N ALA A 789 22.59 -3.93 15.90
CA ALA A 789 22.75 -4.47 17.25
C ALA A 789 21.77 -5.61 17.57
N ILE A 790 20.52 -5.51 17.09
CA ILE A 790 19.48 -6.50 17.39
C ILE A 790 19.60 -7.74 16.48
N SER A 791 20.09 -7.62 15.25
CA SER A 791 20.44 -8.76 14.39
C SER A 791 21.55 -9.65 14.98
N ALA A 792 22.33 -9.14 15.93
CA ALA A 792 23.29 -9.92 16.71
C ALA A 792 22.69 -10.59 17.96
N MET A 793 21.36 -10.56 18.14
CA MET A 793 20.66 -11.18 19.28
C MET A 793 19.86 -12.41 18.84
N LYS A 794 19.49 -13.27 19.81
CA LYS A 794 18.42 -14.26 19.65
C LYS A 794 17.24 -13.83 20.52
N ILE A 795 16.11 -13.49 19.91
CA ILE A 795 14.90 -13.00 20.59
C ILE A 795 13.76 -14.02 20.41
N GLY A 796 13.13 -14.43 21.52
CA GLY A 796 11.97 -15.33 21.48
C GLY A 796 10.75 -14.68 20.83
N LYS A 797 10.25 -13.59 21.44
CA LYS A 797 9.04 -12.86 21.01
C LYS A 797 9.14 -11.34 21.24
N VAL A 798 8.57 -10.54 20.35
CA VAL A 798 8.52 -9.08 20.49
C VAL A 798 7.23 -8.66 21.22
N TYR A 799 7.33 -7.64 22.06
CA TYR A 799 6.18 -6.94 22.62
C TYR A 799 6.24 -5.44 22.32
N GLN A 800 5.19 -4.90 21.70
CA GLN A 800 4.95 -3.45 21.69
C GLN A 800 4.47 -3.02 23.07
N VAL A 801 5.04 -1.94 23.63
CA VAL A 801 4.63 -1.41 24.93
C VAL A 801 4.01 -0.02 24.77
N GLY A 802 2.75 0.13 25.18
CA GLY A 802 1.94 1.32 24.91
C GLY A 802 1.51 1.45 23.44
N ILE A 803 0.46 2.26 23.20
CA ILE A 803 -0.06 2.59 21.86
C ILE A 803 0.65 3.84 21.32
N GLY A 804 0.84 3.94 20.00
CA GLY A 804 1.40 5.10 19.31
C GLY A 804 2.57 4.75 18.40
N ASN A 805 3.42 5.75 18.10
CA ASN A 805 4.33 5.69 16.96
C ASN A 805 5.47 4.63 17.06
N ASN A 806 5.54 3.83 18.13
CA ASN A 806 6.37 2.62 18.23
C ASN A 806 5.80 1.41 17.46
N GLU A 807 4.56 1.49 16.94
CA GLU A 807 3.89 0.44 16.14
C GLU A 807 4.75 -0.08 14.98
N VAL A 808 5.29 0.81 14.13
CA VAL A 808 6.06 0.42 12.92
C VAL A 808 7.40 -0.23 13.29
N ALA A 809 8.13 0.29 14.28
CA ALA A 809 9.37 -0.30 14.77
C ALA A 809 9.14 -1.66 15.45
N SER A 810 7.95 -1.87 16.03
CA SER A 810 7.55 -3.18 16.56
C SER A 810 7.37 -4.20 15.44
N LEU A 811 6.74 -3.80 14.33
CA LEU A 811 6.58 -4.63 13.13
C LEU A 811 7.92 -4.87 12.40
N GLU A 812 8.78 -3.86 12.24
CA GLU A 812 10.15 -4.03 11.70
C GLU A 812 10.91 -5.08 12.51
N LEU A 813 10.83 -5.03 13.85
CA LEU A 813 11.50 -5.99 14.71
C LEU A 813 10.88 -7.39 14.68
N ILE A 814 9.54 -7.51 14.62
CA ILE A 814 8.86 -8.80 14.47
C ILE A 814 9.32 -9.50 13.19
N ASN A 815 9.34 -8.78 12.06
CA ASN A 815 9.73 -9.35 10.77
C ASN A 815 11.19 -9.83 10.79
N MET A 816 12.13 -9.03 11.32
CA MET A 816 13.54 -9.44 11.48
C MET A 816 13.73 -10.76 12.27
N ILE A 817 12.80 -11.11 13.16
CA ILE A 817 12.82 -12.34 13.99
C ILE A 817 12.04 -13.50 13.33
N LEU A 818 11.24 -13.23 12.30
CA LEU A 818 10.59 -14.23 11.45
C LEU A 818 11.48 -14.59 10.27
N ASP A 819 12.13 -13.60 9.65
CA ASP A 819 13.07 -13.77 8.52
C ASP A 819 14.38 -14.49 8.91
N THR A 820 14.53 -14.87 10.19
CA THR A 820 15.71 -15.55 10.77
C THR A 820 15.38 -16.88 11.47
N LYS A 821 14.22 -17.46 11.17
CA LYS A 821 13.74 -18.77 11.68
C LYS A 821 13.41 -19.73 10.54
#